data_AF-A0A925X525-F1
#
_entry.id   AF-A0A925X525-F1
#
_cell.length_a   1.000
_cell.length_b   1.000
_cell.length_c   1.000
_cell.angle_alpha   90.00
_cell.angle_beta   90.00
_cell.angle_gamma   90.00
#
_symmetry.space_group_name_H-M   'P 1'
#
loop_
_entity.id
_entity.type
_entity.pdbx_description
1 polymer ?
#
loop_
_entity_poly.entity_id
_entity_poly.type
_entity_poly.pdbx_seq_one_letter_code
_entity_poly.pdbx_strand_id
1 'polypeptide(L)'
;MPRPCNKRRRTSSNACNCESLEPRRMLAVFNGTSGNDTIEIFRWAGGGMAVRFNGGTINTTTDLSITVNAGLGNDTFNVSPTHDEQTILARGDGGNDTLVNPVRDLDDVYQDNFTFDGGSGSDTVLAENGQDETTPYTMHLSGFRITKGFNQLLEYDNIESVRYFDNDAGNLIRFQDARVSSSAGVVLEINGNGGNDTIYNASDTASSNGYWFLDVGTGNVVVNGGTGVDGLLLSDASSEEATFGFDTDSVDARVGGVNIGVLFFAGFETIDFVSSNSLSGEADNVMNVFSKPNGVSLRIDSGPGNDTFHVGGGDFDNSGLALASATLLGGTGADSLVIEDTLDKTVVGESESYTWQNTTFVKGVAGINYSEFESQTLQAANGLVAGSNVLPIVNLNATASSMSSTTIIGGPVRGCRVDVGQSNFSGNINGALTVTLVGGALDVLNINNQSSSNGSDGYHVTQTQIVAPKVVNYSGVRNFNINASANGGDSFVIDGLAANTALVLNGNSGNEQFLIGGGNISTKILGSVTANGGSGADTLSVFNQSDPTLATQTLNGSVFTDGQSHSFNTIEELTLYEGPGGTNLNILATACDTDVRGNSGNDHYTVGGGDIDANLRPGVNDDLLIYSGTANPGNDTIRFDDLNDTNLDTYFFERTGTASDQLRKVDGANQYYVAWSGIASVTLDASNAPTQEFTASSIVVTDILTPLRINGNGGSDSVSIADAAAPVVVNTGLGDADSLIVNTDSGAGDAPVTVVVEQSDDLEDLDIRPGGTLRVGTGATVVKTRNRSLNLTFLNGVLDLAGGAFISRAGGPITLDGFRSRIIAGRNGGAWNGTGAGGAINSSLAATSLLADAVGYGLGSEIAISSIGGFSIAGGDVLLRYTFYGDTDLNGVVDFDDYSRIDAGFNNNRTGWVNGDCDYNDVIDFDDYSLIDLAFNTQISRRPFRIA
;
A
#
# COMPACT_ATOMS: atom_id res chain seq x y z
N MET A 1 -24.85 -71.67 -30.91
CA MET A 1 -25.89 -72.64 -31.29
C MET A 1 -27.05 -71.88 -31.94
N PRO A 2 -27.49 -72.26 -33.15
CA PRO A 2 -28.34 -71.41 -34.00
C PRO A 2 -29.74 -71.99 -34.27
N ARG A 3 -30.55 -71.21 -35.00
CA ARG A 3 -31.71 -71.56 -35.86
C ARG A 3 -33.13 -71.33 -35.26
N PRO A 4 -34.21 -71.33 -36.07
CA PRO A 4 -34.55 -70.44 -37.20
C PRO A 4 -36.09 -70.17 -37.29
N CYS A 5 -36.57 -69.34 -38.23
CA CYS A 5 -37.74 -69.65 -39.12
C CYS A 5 -38.11 -68.42 -39.96
N ASN A 6 -37.86 -68.38 -41.28
CA ASN A 6 -38.62 -69.00 -42.38
C ASN A 6 -40.11 -68.63 -42.47
N LYS A 7 -40.48 -67.96 -43.57
CA LYS A 7 -41.27 -68.53 -44.69
C LYS A 7 -41.42 -67.46 -45.80
N ARG A 8 -40.77 -67.68 -46.96
CA ARG A 8 -41.21 -68.41 -48.18
C ARG A 8 -42.06 -67.52 -49.12
N ARG A 9 -41.56 -67.13 -50.31
CA ARG A 9 -41.35 -67.87 -51.59
C ARG A 9 -42.65 -68.03 -52.42
N ARG A 10 -42.63 -67.50 -53.65
CA ARG A 10 -42.82 -68.18 -54.96
C ARG A 10 -43.31 -67.18 -56.04
N THR A 11 -43.02 -67.26 -57.34
CA THR A 11 -42.00 -67.85 -58.25
C THR A 11 -42.56 -67.69 -59.67
N SER A 12 -41.72 -67.43 -60.68
CA SER A 12 -41.72 -67.98 -62.07
C SER A 12 -41.24 -66.92 -63.07
N SER A 13 -40.60 -67.21 -64.21
CA SER A 13 -39.63 -68.22 -64.68
C SER A 13 -39.41 -67.93 -66.19
N ASN A 14 -38.26 -68.35 -66.73
CA ASN A 14 -37.90 -68.51 -68.17
C ASN A 14 -37.33 -67.26 -68.86
N ALA A 15 -36.29 -67.33 -69.71
CA ALA A 15 -35.39 -68.42 -70.11
C ALA A 15 -34.15 -67.79 -70.80
N CYS A 16 -33.07 -68.55 -70.80
CA CYS A 16 -31.78 -68.30 -71.44
C CYS A 16 -31.89 -68.11 -72.97
N ASN A 17 -31.21 -67.10 -73.53
CA ASN A 17 -30.76 -67.07 -74.92
C ASN A 17 -29.60 -66.07 -75.11
N CYS A 18 -28.53 -66.57 -75.74
CA CYS A 18 -27.43 -65.87 -76.41
C CYS A 18 -26.63 -64.81 -75.62
N GLU A 19 -25.36 -65.13 -75.35
CA GLU A 19 -24.29 -64.16 -75.13
C GLU A 19 -24.29 -63.12 -76.28
N SER A 20 -24.82 -61.94 -75.99
CA SER A 20 -24.42 -60.71 -76.66
C SER A 20 -23.03 -60.38 -76.15
N LEU A 21 -22.03 -60.41 -77.02
CA LEU A 21 -20.72 -59.82 -76.76
C LEU A 21 -20.90 -58.43 -76.14
N GLU A 22 -20.31 -58.22 -74.97
CA GLU A 22 -20.14 -56.90 -74.33
C GLU A 22 -19.59 -55.91 -75.36
N PRO A 23 -20.14 -54.68 -75.49
CA PRO A 23 -19.50 -53.68 -76.33
C PRO A 23 -18.13 -53.35 -75.75
N ARG A 24 -17.08 -53.65 -76.51
CA ARG A 24 -15.71 -53.19 -76.22
C ARG A 24 -15.77 -51.67 -76.00
N ARG A 25 -15.48 -51.22 -74.78
CA ARG A 25 -15.10 -49.82 -74.52
C ARG A 25 -13.93 -49.50 -75.46
N MET A 26 -14.19 -48.78 -76.55
CA MET A 26 -13.14 -48.27 -77.43
C MET A 26 -12.41 -47.16 -76.67
N LEU A 27 -11.09 -47.31 -76.54
CA LEU A 27 -10.19 -46.41 -75.82
C LEU A 27 -9.29 -45.75 -76.86
N ALA A 28 -9.40 -44.43 -77.02
CA ALA A 28 -8.47 -43.66 -77.84
C ALA A 28 -7.25 -43.29 -76.99
N VAL A 29 -6.04 -43.59 -77.48
CA VAL A 29 -4.79 -43.24 -76.80
C VAL A 29 -3.94 -42.38 -77.73
N PHE A 30 -3.58 -41.19 -77.26
CA PHE A 30 -2.70 -40.25 -77.94
C PHE A 30 -1.41 -40.09 -77.12
N ASN A 31 -0.26 -40.12 -77.78
CA ASN A 31 1.04 -40.00 -77.11
C ASN A 31 1.82 -38.83 -77.69
N GLY A 32 2.36 -37.99 -76.82
CA GLY A 32 3.32 -36.94 -77.12
C GLY A 32 4.72 -37.50 -77.34
N THR A 33 5.70 -36.61 -77.28
CA THR A 33 7.10 -36.90 -77.53
C THR A 33 7.87 -37.05 -76.21
N SER A 34 9.20 -37.12 -76.29
CA SER A 34 10.06 -37.18 -75.11
C SER A 34 10.72 -35.84 -74.79
N GLY A 35 10.21 -34.74 -75.33
CA GLY A 35 10.58 -33.38 -74.93
C GLY A 35 9.34 -32.50 -74.89
N ASN A 36 9.49 -31.26 -74.44
CA ASN A 36 8.37 -30.36 -74.16
C ASN A 36 7.34 -30.28 -75.31
N ASP A 37 6.11 -30.65 -75.01
CA ASP A 37 4.95 -30.68 -75.88
C ASP A 37 3.92 -29.64 -75.43
N THR A 38 3.36 -28.89 -76.38
CA THR A 38 2.10 -28.16 -76.20
C THR A 38 0.96 -29.00 -76.75
N ILE A 39 0.03 -29.40 -75.89
CA ILE A 39 -1.04 -30.35 -76.17
C ILE A 39 -2.37 -29.61 -76.14
N GLU A 40 -3.04 -29.48 -77.28
CA GLU A 40 -4.36 -28.88 -77.38
C GLU A 40 -5.43 -29.99 -77.34
N ILE A 41 -6.34 -29.93 -76.38
CA ILE A 41 -7.50 -30.84 -76.26
C ILE A 41 -8.78 -30.02 -76.46
N PHE A 42 -9.57 -30.33 -77.47
CA PHE A 42 -10.75 -29.52 -77.83
C PHE A 42 -11.83 -30.31 -78.58
N ARG A 43 -13.08 -29.87 -78.51
CA ARG A 43 -14.20 -30.42 -79.30
C ARG A 43 -13.98 -30.14 -80.80
N TRP A 44 -14.04 -31.20 -81.60
CA TRP A 44 -13.90 -31.07 -83.05
C TRP A 44 -15.23 -30.64 -83.70
N ALA A 45 -15.17 -29.72 -84.67
CA ALA A 45 -16.36 -29.25 -85.38
C ALA A 45 -17.11 -30.35 -86.16
N GLY A 46 -16.46 -31.48 -86.43
CA GLY A 46 -17.08 -32.67 -87.06
C GLY A 46 -17.76 -33.65 -86.09
N GLY A 47 -17.81 -33.35 -84.79
CA GLY A 47 -18.29 -34.23 -83.72
C GLY A 47 -17.17 -35.03 -83.04
N GLY A 48 -17.30 -35.26 -81.73
CA GLY A 48 -16.27 -35.89 -80.89
C GLY A 48 -15.15 -34.92 -80.44
N MET A 49 -14.02 -35.49 -80.02
CA MET A 49 -12.86 -34.76 -79.48
C MET A 49 -11.68 -34.77 -80.44
N ALA A 50 -10.81 -33.78 -80.31
CA ALA A 50 -9.55 -33.67 -81.02
C ALA A 50 -8.39 -33.41 -80.06
N VAL A 51 -7.24 -34.00 -80.39
CA VAL A 51 -5.96 -33.77 -79.71
C VAL A 51 -4.91 -33.36 -80.73
N ARG A 52 -4.19 -32.29 -80.46
CA ARG A 52 -3.11 -31.78 -81.31
C ARG A 52 -1.85 -31.52 -80.49
N PHE A 53 -0.74 -32.06 -80.96
CA PHE A 53 0.57 -31.85 -80.35
C PHE A 53 1.37 -30.80 -81.15
N ASN A 54 1.97 -29.84 -80.46
CA ASN A 54 2.97 -28.90 -80.99
C ASN A 54 2.52 -28.14 -82.26
N GLY A 55 1.24 -27.77 -82.34
CA GLY A 55 0.69 -27.10 -83.53
C GLY A 55 0.67 -27.99 -84.80
N GLY A 56 0.87 -29.29 -84.66
CA GLY A 56 0.93 -30.28 -85.74
C GLY A 56 -0.43 -30.74 -86.25
N THR A 57 -0.51 -32.00 -86.67
CA THR A 57 -1.74 -32.62 -87.19
C THR A 57 -2.79 -32.79 -86.08
N ILE A 58 -4.05 -32.50 -86.42
CA ILE A 58 -5.20 -32.68 -85.52
C ILE A 58 -5.64 -34.15 -85.56
N ASN A 59 -5.65 -34.81 -84.40
CA ASN A 59 -6.09 -36.20 -84.26
C ASN A 59 -7.50 -36.24 -83.65
N THR A 60 -8.49 -36.70 -84.39
CA THR A 60 -9.90 -36.71 -83.96
C THR A 60 -10.36 -38.10 -83.50
N THR A 61 -11.22 -38.17 -82.49
CA THR A 61 -11.84 -39.42 -82.00
C THR A 61 -13.28 -39.20 -81.54
N THR A 62 -14.10 -40.24 -81.64
CA THR A 62 -15.47 -40.30 -81.08
C THR A 62 -15.58 -41.31 -79.93
N ASP A 63 -14.45 -41.84 -79.46
CA ASP A 63 -14.42 -42.83 -78.37
C ASP A 63 -14.86 -42.22 -77.03
N LEU A 64 -15.60 -42.99 -76.24
CA LEU A 64 -16.13 -42.53 -74.94
C LEU A 64 -15.05 -42.38 -73.86
N SER A 65 -13.88 -42.99 -74.05
CA SER A 65 -12.75 -42.89 -73.14
C SER A 65 -11.49 -42.53 -73.93
N ILE A 66 -10.84 -41.45 -73.50
CA ILE A 66 -9.70 -40.86 -74.19
C ILE A 66 -8.55 -40.73 -73.19
N THR A 67 -7.37 -41.19 -73.56
CA THR A 67 -6.13 -41.01 -72.80
C THR A 67 -5.14 -40.22 -73.62
N VAL A 68 -4.59 -39.14 -73.05
CA VAL A 68 -3.57 -38.30 -73.67
C VAL A 68 -2.33 -38.35 -72.78
N ASN A 69 -1.27 -38.99 -73.26
CA ASN A 69 0.00 -39.11 -72.55
C ASN A 69 0.97 -38.05 -73.10
N ALA A 70 1.54 -37.21 -72.25
CA ALA A 70 2.47 -36.16 -72.65
C ALA A 70 3.86 -36.72 -72.97
N GLY A 71 4.37 -37.59 -72.09
CA GLY A 71 5.61 -38.34 -72.30
C GLY A 71 6.71 -37.95 -71.32
N LEU A 72 7.86 -37.51 -71.84
CA LEU A 72 8.93 -36.96 -70.98
C LEU A 72 9.11 -35.49 -71.36
N GLY A 73 9.28 -34.59 -70.42
CA GLY A 73 9.47 -33.17 -70.72
C GLY A 73 8.58 -32.28 -69.86
N ASN A 74 8.73 -30.96 -69.99
CA ASN A 74 7.83 -30.03 -69.32
C ASN A 74 6.73 -29.66 -70.32
N ASP A 75 5.56 -30.26 -70.17
CA ASP A 75 4.48 -30.24 -71.13
C ASP A 75 3.35 -29.27 -70.70
N THR A 76 2.57 -28.80 -71.67
CA THR A 76 1.46 -27.89 -71.39
C THR A 76 0.19 -28.36 -72.08
N PHE A 77 -0.83 -28.68 -71.29
CA PHE A 77 -2.16 -29.06 -71.73
C PHE A 77 -3.07 -27.83 -71.81
N ASN A 78 -3.38 -27.39 -73.03
CA ASN A 78 -4.37 -26.35 -73.31
C ASN A 78 -5.72 -27.01 -73.59
N VAL A 79 -6.65 -26.95 -72.62
CA VAL A 79 -7.98 -27.53 -72.75
C VAL A 79 -9.00 -26.47 -73.15
N SER A 80 -9.74 -26.75 -74.21
CA SER A 80 -10.91 -25.98 -74.67
C SER A 80 -12.15 -26.90 -74.61
N PRO A 81 -13.38 -26.38 -74.80
CA PRO A 81 -14.62 -27.11 -74.54
C PRO A 81 -14.56 -28.58 -74.94
N THR A 82 -14.72 -29.46 -73.96
CA THR A 82 -14.76 -30.91 -74.14
C THR A 82 -16.16 -31.35 -74.59
N HIS A 83 -16.26 -32.55 -75.14
CA HIS A 83 -17.55 -33.10 -75.55
C HIS A 83 -18.27 -33.71 -74.35
N ASP A 84 -19.59 -33.55 -74.31
CA ASP A 84 -20.49 -34.24 -73.39
C ASP A 84 -20.44 -35.76 -73.60
N GLU A 85 -20.55 -36.57 -72.54
CA GLU A 85 -20.55 -38.05 -72.56
C GLU A 85 -19.18 -38.73 -72.78
N GLN A 86 -18.05 -38.00 -72.76
CA GLN A 86 -16.70 -38.57 -72.92
C GLN A 86 -15.81 -38.33 -71.69
N THR A 87 -15.12 -39.39 -71.24
CA THR A 87 -14.15 -39.31 -70.14
C THR A 87 -12.74 -39.13 -70.67
N ILE A 88 -12.04 -38.08 -70.23
CA ILE A 88 -10.69 -37.75 -70.67
C ILE A 88 -9.73 -37.89 -69.49
N LEU A 89 -8.65 -38.66 -69.71
CA LEU A 89 -7.51 -38.75 -68.81
C LEU A 89 -6.28 -38.15 -69.50
N ALA A 90 -5.84 -36.99 -69.04
CA ALA A 90 -4.59 -36.35 -69.46
C ALA A 90 -3.48 -36.72 -68.47
N ARG A 91 -2.37 -37.27 -68.95
CA ARG A 91 -1.21 -37.68 -68.15
C ARG A 91 0.01 -36.86 -68.53
N GLY A 92 0.58 -36.11 -67.59
CA GLY A 92 1.88 -35.46 -67.71
C GLY A 92 3.02 -36.48 -67.81
N ASP A 93 2.86 -37.63 -67.16
CA ASP A 93 3.85 -38.71 -67.05
C ASP A 93 5.14 -38.26 -66.33
N GLY A 94 6.05 -37.50 -66.96
CA GLY A 94 7.28 -37.07 -66.30
C GLY A 94 7.89 -35.77 -66.78
N GLY A 95 8.18 -34.88 -65.83
CA GLY A 95 8.70 -33.53 -66.01
C GLY A 95 7.80 -32.54 -65.26
N ASN A 96 7.92 -31.24 -65.51
CA ASN A 96 7.07 -30.25 -64.84
C ASN A 96 5.97 -29.80 -65.79
N ASP A 97 4.78 -30.33 -65.61
CA ASP A 97 3.65 -30.22 -66.53
C ASP A 97 2.63 -29.19 -66.06
N THR A 98 1.92 -28.58 -67.01
CA THR A 98 0.90 -27.55 -66.71
C THR A 98 -0.40 -27.83 -67.45
N LEU A 99 -1.51 -27.93 -66.71
CA LEU A 99 -2.86 -27.89 -67.24
C LEU A 99 -3.39 -26.46 -67.20
N VAL A 100 -3.96 -25.97 -68.30
CA VAL A 100 -4.65 -24.68 -68.36
C VAL A 100 -5.89 -24.78 -69.25
N ASN A 101 -6.94 -24.02 -68.93
CA ASN A 101 -8.11 -23.81 -69.76
C ASN A 101 -8.12 -22.40 -70.37
N PRO A 102 -7.56 -22.16 -71.57
CA PRO A 102 -7.37 -20.81 -72.11
C PRO A 102 -8.65 -20.01 -72.39
N VAL A 103 -9.81 -20.67 -72.41
CA VAL A 103 -11.13 -20.01 -72.56
C VAL A 103 -11.54 -19.24 -71.30
N ARG A 104 -10.96 -19.59 -70.14
CA ARG A 104 -11.19 -18.96 -68.83
C ARG A 104 -12.64 -19.06 -68.34
N ASP A 105 -13.32 -20.13 -68.72
CA ASP A 105 -14.66 -20.51 -68.27
C ASP A 105 -14.59 -22.02 -67.99
N LEU A 106 -14.70 -22.43 -66.72
CA LEU A 106 -14.44 -23.81 -66.33
C LEU A 106 -15.56 -24.76 -66.74
N ASP A 107 -16.83 -24.38 -66.55
CA ASP A 107 -17.96 -25.23 -66.90
C ASP A 107 -18.34 -25.17 -68.38
N ASP A 108 -17.91 -24.16 -69.15
CA ASP A 108 -17.91 -24.25 -70.62
C ASP A 108 -16.81 -25.21 -71.11
N VAL A 109 -15.64 -25.20 -70.48
CA VAL A 109 -14.50 -26.04 -70.90
C VAL A 109 -14.67 -27.50 -70.51
N TYR A 110 -15.05 -27.79 -69.27
CA TYR A 110 -15.11 -29.13 -68.71
C TYR A 110 -16.56 -29.61 -68.56
N GLN A 111 -17.11 -30.18 -69.64
CA GLN A 111 -18.53 -30.56 -69.75
C GLN A 111 -18.86 -31.96 -69.17
N ASP A 112 -17.84 -32.80 -68.92
CA ASP A 112 -17.96 -34.16 -68.36
C ASP A 112 -16.62 -34.53 -67.69
N ASN A 113 -16.46 -35.78 -67.21
CA ASN A 113 -15.31 -36.22 -66.43
C ASN A 113 -13.96 -36.00 -67.13
N PHE A 114 -13.21 -35.00 -66.66
CA PHE A 114 -11.82 -34.76 -67.02
C PHE A 114 -10.93 -34.99 -65.81
N THR A 115 -9.91 -35.83 -65.99
CA THR A 115 -8.87 -36.09 -64.98
C THR A 115 -7.50 -35.70 -65.52
N PHE A 116 -6.74 -34.92 -64.75
CA PHE A 116 -5.34 -34.63 -65.02
C PHE A 116 -4.42 -35.29 -64.00
N ASP A 117 -3.54 -36.17 -64.46
CA ASP A 117 -2.53 -36.84 -63.64
C ASP A 117 -1.16 -36.24 -63.99
N GLY A 118 -0.59 -35.44 -63.09
CA GLY A 118 0.70 -34.75 -63.32
C GLY A 118 1.86 -35.73 -63.52
N GLY A 119 1.87 -36.82 -62.77
CA GLY A 119 2.92 -37.83 -62.84
C GLY A 119 4.11 -37.49 -61.94
N SER A 120 5.32 -37.50 -62.48
CA SER A 120 6.53 -37.19 -61.70
C SER A 120 7.11 -35.82 -62.08
N GLY A 121 7.27 -34.95 -61.10
CA GLY A 121 7.95 -33.67 -61.28
C GLY A 121 7.35 -32.60 -60.38
N SER A 122 7.15 -31.41 -60.92
CA SER A 122 6.45 -30.32 -60.25
C SER A 122 5.37 -29.80 -61.18
N ASP A 123 4.15 -30.25 -60.94
CA ASP A 123 3.03 -30.12 -61.86
C ASP A 123 2.03 -29.07 -61.37
N THR A 124 1.41 -28.37 -62.31
CA THR A 124 0.54 -27.22 -62.03
C THR A 124 -0.81 -27.34 -62.74
N VAL A 125 -1.89 -27.12 -62.00
CA VAL A 125 -3.24 -26.87 -62.55
C VAL A 125 -3.53 -25.38 -62.48
N LEU A 126 -3.76 -24.75 -63.63
CA LEU A 126 -4.25 -23.38 -63.75
C LEU A 126 -5.72 -23.40 -64.17
N ALA A 127 -6.61 -23.24 -63.19
CA ALA A 127 -8.06 -23.27 -63.35
C ALA A 127 -8.62 -21.84 -63.43
N GLU A 128 -8.91 -21.38 -64.63
CA GLU A 128 -9.38 -20.03 -64.91
C GLU A 128 -10.89 -20.01 -65.14
N ASN A 129 -11.63 -19.27 -64.32
CA ASN A 129 -13.08 -19.08 -64.43
C ASN A 129 -13.49 -17.63 -64.74
N GLY A 130 -12.52 -16.76 -65.05
CA GLY A 130 -12.73 -15.32 -65.21
C GLY A 130 -13.64 -14.83 -66.34
N GLN A 131 -14.23 -15.70 -67.16
CA GLN A 131 -15.19 -15.37 -68.23
C GLN A 131 -16.57 -16.02 -68.04
N ASP A 132 -16.79 -16.72 -66.93
CA ASP A 132 -18.05 -17.36 -66.57
C ASP A 132 -19.18 -16.33 -66.29
N GLU A 133 -20.42 -16.80 -66.23
CA GLU A 133 -21.59 -15.97 -65.94
C GLU A 133 -21.55 -15.35 -64.54
N THR A 134 -21.95 -14.09 -64.43
CA THR A 134 -21.84 -13.33 -63.17
C THR A 134 -22.97 -13.62 -62.16
N THR A 135 -23.55 -14.82 -62.19
CA THR A 135 -24.58 -15.24 -61.23
C THR A 135 -23.90 -15.90 -60.03
N PRO A 136 -24.15 -15.46 -58.78
CA PRO A 136 -23.49 -16.03 -57.60
C PRO A 136 -23.62 -17.56 -57.48
N TYR A 137 -22.51 -18.23 -57.19
CA TYR A 137 -22.46 -19.68 -56.95
C TYR A 137 -21.50 -20.05 -55.82
N THR A 138 -21.42 -21.35 -55.53
CA THR A 138 -20.44 -21.92 -54.60
C THR A 138 -19.45 -22.80 -55.37
N MET A 139 -18.17 -22.50 -55.24
CA MET A 139 -17.07 -23.30 -55.77
C MET A 139 -16.46 -24.12 -54.64
N HIS A 140 -16.22 -25.40 -54.90
CA HIS A 140 -15.49 -26.26 -53.98
C HIS A 140 -14.18 -26.71 -54.60
N LEU A 141 -13.08 -26.38 -53.91
CA LEU A 141 -11.73 -26.85 -54.15
C LEU A 141 -11.43 -27.88 -53.05
N SER A 142 -11.80 -29.15 -53.28
CA SER A 142 -11.79 -30.16 -52.19
C SER A 142 -11.37 -31.53 -52.67
N GLY A 143 -10.40 -32.16 -51.99
CA GLY A 143 -10.06 -33.57 -52.20
C GLY A 143 -9.72 -33.92 -53.65
N PHE A 144 -8.82 -33.13 -54.26
CA PHE A 144 -8.33 -33.30 -55.62
C PHE A 144 -9.33 -33.06 -56.76
N ARG A 145 -10.35 -32.23 -56.51
CA ARG A 145 -11.32 -31.83 -57.53
C ARG A 145 -11.76 -30.38 -57.38
N ILE A 146 -12.22 -29.82 -58.50
CA ILE A 146 -12.92 -28.54 -58.59
C ILE A 146 -14.37 -28.83 -58.99
N THR A 147 -15.31 -28.34 -58.18
CA THR A 147 -16.76 -28.48 -58.46
C THR A 147 -17.47 -27.13 -58.36
N LYS A 148 -18.41 -26.89 -59.28
CA LYS A 148 -19.36 -25.75 -59.21
C LYS A 148 -20.69 -26.28 -58.70
N GLY A 149 -21.01 -25.99 -57.43
CA GLY A 149 -22.10 -26.64 -56.71
C GLY A 149 -21.93 -28.16 -56.62
N PHE A 150 -22.86 -28.93 -57.19
CA PHE A 150 -22.79 -30.39 -57.26
C PHE A 150 -22.16 -30.92 -58.56
N ASN A 151 -21.83 -30.05 -59.51
CA ASN A 151 -21.26 -30.45 -60.79
C ASN A 151 -19.74 -30.60 -60.69
N GLN A 152 -19.21 -31.77 -60.99
CA GLN A 152 -17.77 -32.02 -61.03
C GLN A 152 -17.20 -31.51 -62.36
N LEU A 153 -16.23 -30.59 -62.29
CA LEU A 153 -15.62 -29.99 -63.48
C LEU A 153 -14.28 -30.65 -63.78
N LEU A 154 -13.37 -30.63 -62.81
CA LEU A 154 -12.00 -31.10 -62.99
C LEU A 154 -11.59 -31.97 -61.81
N GLU A 155 -11.07 -33.16 -62.08
CA GLU A 155 -10.35 -34.00 -61.12
C GLU A 155 -8.86 -33.96 -61.48
N TYR A 156 -8.00 -34.00 -60.47
CA TYR A 156 -6.56 -34.02 -60.67
C TYR A 156 -5.88 -35.00 -59.72
N ASP A 157 -4.68 -35.46 -60.06
CA ASP A 157 -3.88 -36.37 -59.23
C ASP A 157 -2.39 -36.10 -59.46
N ASN A 158 -1.54 -36.41 -58.48
CA ASN A 158 -0.09 -36.13 -58.50
C ASN A 158 0.24 -34.69 -58.94
N ILE A 159 -0.30 -33.69 -58.22
CA ILE A 159 -0.11 -32.27 -58.50
C ILE A 159 0.57 -31.56 -57.33
N GLU A 160 1.52 -30.68 -57.60
CA GLU A 160 2.19 -29.85 -56.58
C GLU A 160 1.63 -28.42 -56.48
N SER A 161 0.94 -27.89 -57.50
CA SER A 161 0.34 -26.56 -57.45
C SER A 161 -1.02 -26.48 -58.14
N VAL A 162 -2.01 -25.88 -57.47
CA VAL A 162 -3.31 -25.55 -58.03
C VAL A 162 -3.54 -24.06 -57.89
N ARG A 163 -3.82 -23.37 -58.99
CA ARG A 163 -4.13 -21.94 -59.03
C ARG A 163 -5.50 -21.72 -59.64
N TYR A 164 -6.41 -21.19 -58.84
CA TYR A 164 -7.79 -20.93 -59.20
C TYR A 164 -8.03 -19.42 -59.30
N PHE A 165 -8.65 -19.00 -60.40
CA PHE A 165 -9.06 -17.61 -60.65
C PHE A 165 -10.56 -17.59 -60.90
N ASP A 166 -11.32 -16.87 -60.07
CA ASP A 166 -12.78 -16.80 -60.17
C ASP A 166 -13.27 -15.77 -61.23
N ASN A 167 -14.58 -15.54 -61.33
CA ASN A 167 -15.18 -14.48 -62.16
C ASN A 167 -15.35 -13.15 -61.40
N ASP A 168 -16.06 -12.19 -61.99
CA ASP A 168 -16.31 -10.87 -61.37
C ASP A 168 -17.64 -10.82 -60.55
N ALA A 169 -18.18 -11.97 -60.12
CA ALA A 169 -19.37 -12.05 -59.28
C ALA A 169 -19.02 -12.35 -57.82
N GLY A 170 -19.86 -11.90 -56.88
CA GLY A 170 -19.67 -12.25 -55.47
C GLY A 170 -20.02 -13.70 -55.17
N ASN A 171 -19.02 -14.55 -55.02
CA ASN A 171 -19.14 -15.99 -54.90
C ASN A 171 -18.71 -16.51 -53.53
N LEU A 172 -19.09 -17.76 -53.26
CA LEU A 172 -18.59 -18.53 -52.11
C LEU A 172 -17.52 -19.50 -52.62
N ILE A 173 -16.28 -19.38 -52.13
CA ILE A 173 -15.17 -20.23 -52.56
C ILE A 173 -14.66 -21.04 -51.37
N ARG A 174 -14.92 -22.34 -51.41
CA ARG A 174 -14.54 -23.28 -50.35
C ARG A 174 -13.24 -23.99 -50.70
N PHE A 175 -12.35 -24.14 -49.73
CA PHE A 175 -11.16 -24.99 -49.85
C PHE A 175 -11.04 -25.99 -48.72
N GLN A 176 -10.78 -27.26 -49.04
CA GLN A 176 -10.62 -28.34 -48.05
C GLN A 176 -9.65 -29.41 -48.54
N ASP A 177 -9.06 -30.16 -47.59
CA ASP A 177 -8.17 -31.29 -47.89
C ASP A 177 -7.01 -30.95 -48.86
N ALA A 178 -6.34 -29.80 -48.70
CA ALA A 178 -5.15 -29.45 -49.49
C ALA A 178 -3.93 -30.36 -49.23
N ARG A 179 -4.01 -31.25 -48.22
CA ARG A 179 -2.92 -32.16 -47.83
C ARG A 179 -2.85 -33.45 -48.68
N VAL A 180 -1.71 -33.67 -49.33
CA VAL A 180 -1.31 -34.96 -49.94
C VAL A 180 -0.88 -36.01 -48.90
N SER A 181 -1.14 -37.28 -49.22
CA SER A 181 -0.72 -38.45 -48.44
C SER A 181 0.70 -38.97 -48.75
N SER A 182 1.49 -38.27 -49.57
CA SER A 182 2.91 -38.61 -49.76
C SER A 182 3.76 -37.45 -50.30
N SER A 183 4.39 -36.71 -49.37
CA SER A 183 5.68 -36.02 -49.53
C SER A 183 5.84 -34.88 -50.56
N ALA A 184 4.97 -33.86 -50.49
CA ALA A 184 5.25 -32.41 -50.61
C ALA A 184 3.88 -31.71 -50.74
N GLY A 185 3.49 -30.84 -49.81
CA GLY A 185 2.14 -30.24 -49.82
C GLY A 185 1.83 -29.51 -51.12
N VAL A 186 0.57 -29.58 -51.60
CA VAL A 186 0.10 -28.82 -52.76
C VAL A 186 0.07 -27.33 -52.38
N VAL A 187 0.64 -26.47 -53.20
CA VAL A 187 0.45 -25.02 -53.09
C VAL A 187 -0.90 -24.67 -53.73
N LEU A 188 -1.86 -24.23 -52.92
CA LEU A 188 -3.17 -23.79 -53.38
C LEU A 188 -3.23 -22.26 -53.43
N GLU A 189 -3.48 -21.69 -54.60
CA GLU A 189 -3.72 -20.26 -54.80
C GLU A 189 -5.17 -20.03 -55.24
N ILE A 190 -5.88 -19.13 -54.56
CA ILE A 190 -7.27 -18.77 -54.83
C ILE A 190 -7.36 -17.26 -55.03
N ASN A 191 -7.87 -16.84 -56.18
CA ASN A 191 -8.11 -15.43 -56.50
C ASN A 191 -9.60 -15.22 -56.79
N GLY A 192 -10.28 -14.45 -55.93
CA GLY A 192 -11.70 -14.07 -56.09
C GLY A 192 -11.95 -13.09 -57.25
N ASN A 193 -10.90 -12.39 -57.71
CA ASN A 193 -10.95 -11.39 -58.77
C ASN A 193 -11.85 -10.18 -58.46
N GLY A 194 -13.14 -10.22 -58.76
CA GLY A 194 -14.03 -9.09 -58.57
C GLY A 194 -15.38 -9.51 -58.03
N GLY A 195 -16.07 -8.61 -57.34
CA GLY A 195 -17.33 -8.97 -56.67
C GLY A 195 -17.14 -8.99 -55.16
N ASN A 196 -18.16 -9.45 -54.43
CA ASN A 196 -18.07 -9.56 -52.97
C ASN A 196 -17.94 -11.04 -52.62
N ASP A 197 -16.72 -11.52 -52.52
CA ASP A 197 -16.39 -12.92 -52.37
C ASP A 197 -16.30 -13.34 -50.91
N THR A 198 -16.54 -14.61 -50.65
CA THR A 198 -16.32 -15.22 -49.35
C THR A 198 -15.51 -16.49 -49.51
N ILE A 199 -14.27 -16.47 -49.03
CA ILE A 199 -13.34 -17.60 -49.09
C ILE A 199 -13.31 -18.29 -47.72
N TYR A 200 -13.49 -19.61 -47.68
CA TYR A 200 -13.65 -20.34 -46.41
C TYR A 200 -13.17 -21.79 -46.44
N ASN A 201 -12.77 -22.34 -45.28
CA ASN A 201 -12.35 -23.74 -45.14
C ASN A 201 -13.36 -24.67 -44.44
N ALA A 202 -14.55 -24.17 -44.11
CA ALA A 202 -15.60 -24.94 -43.42
C ALA A 202 -16.57 -25.66 -44.38
N SER A 203 -17.48 -26.47 -43.82
CA SER A 203 -18.49 -27.24 -44.59
C SER A 203 -19.76 -26.44 -44.94
N ASP A 204 -20.46 -26.81 -46.02
CA ASP A 204 -21.73 -26.16 -46.45
C ASP A 204 -22.87 -26.31 -45.43
N THR A 205 -22.74 -27.24 -44.49
CA THR A 205 -23.75 -27.54 -43.46
C THR A 205 -23.45 -26.89 -42.11
N ALA A 206 -22.24 -26.37 -41.89
CA ALA A 206 -21.82 -25.67 -40.68
C ALA A 206 -20.54 -24.88 -40.94
N SER A 207 -20.60 -23.55 -40.71
CA SER A 207 -19.50 -22.60 -40.88
C SER A 207 -18.34 -22.76 -39.90
N SER A 208 -18.43 -23.69 -38.95
CA SER A 208 -17.46 -23.93 -37.88
C SER A 208 -16.77 -25.30 -37.96
N ASN A 209 -16.88 -26.01 -39.08
CA ASN A 209 -16.37 -27.38 -39.25
C ASN A 209 -15.21 -27.45 -40.26
N GLY A 210 -14.23 -26.55 -40.15
CA GLY A 210 -12.94 -26.67 -40.86
C GLY A 210 -11.95 -27.53 -40.07
N TYR A 211 -10.93 -28.11 -40.70
CA TYR A 211 -9.82 -28.81 -40.05
C TYR A 211 -8.50 -28.27 -40.60
N TRP A 212 -7.85 -27.36 -39.86
CA TRP A 212 -6.69 -26.60 -40.35
C TRP A 212 -5.58 -27.49 -40.91
N PHE A 213 -5.27 -28.58 -40.19
CA PHE A 213 -4.24 -29.54 -40.58
C PHE A 213 -4.47 -30.18 -41.95
N LEU A 214 -5.72 -30.41 -42.34
CA LEU A 214 -6.08 -31.02 -43.63
C LEU A 214 -6.32 -29.95 -44.69
N ASP A 215 -6.99 -28.86 -44.33
CA ASP A 215 -7.46 -27.85 -45.28
C ASP A 215 -6.36 -26.91 -45.75
N VAL A 216 -5.44 -26.52 -44.87
CA VAL A 216 -4.27 -25.67 -45.22
C VAL A 216 -3.06 -26.56 -45.48
N GLY A 217 -2.74 -27.43 -44.51
CA GLY A 217 -1.60 -28.33 -44.57
C GLY A 217 -0.24 -27.63 -44.75
N THR A 218 0.83 -28.42 -44.90
CA THR A 218 2.21 -27.90 -45.00
C THR A 218 2.58 -27.31 -46.37
N GLY A 219 1.66 -27.28 -47.34
CA GLY A 219 1.89 -26.80 -48.71
C GLY A 219 1.73 -25.28 -48.88
N ASN A 220 1.26 -24.60 -47.84
CA ASN A 220 0.80 -23.22 -47.83
C ASN A 220 -0.41 -22.96 -48.75
N VAL A 221 -1.35 -22.17 -48.25
CA VAL A 221 -2.51 -21.69 -49.03
C VAL A 221 -2.35 -20.18 -49.21
N VAL A 222 -2.62 -19.68 -50.41
CA VAL A 222 -2.63 -18.26 -50.73
C VAL A 222 -4.02 -17.88 -51.20
N VAL A 223 -4.66 -16.91 -50.54
CA VAL A 223 -6.00 -16.45 -50.88
C VAL A 223 -6.00 -14.94 -51.13
N ASN A 224 -6.73 -14.50 -52.15
CA ASN A 224 -6.88 -13.08 -52.47
C ASN A 224 -8.34 -12.78 -52.79
N GLY A 225 -8.97 -11.89 -52.02
CA GLY A 225 -10.36 -11.49 -52.27
C GLY A 225 -10.53 -10.73 -53.59
N GLY A 226 -9.56 -9.88 -53.94
CA GLY A 226 -9.60 -9.12 -55.18
C GLY A 226 -10.23 -7.74 -54.99
N THR A 227 -11.16 -7.35 -55.86
CA THR A 227 -11.86 -6.07 -55.77
C THR A 227 -13.32 -6.24 -55.36
N GLY A 228 -13.69 -5.65 -54.22
CA GLY A 228 -15.08 -5.54 -53.78
C GLY A 228 -15.15 -5.45 -52.27
N VAL A 229 -16.09 -6.16 -51.67
CA VAL A 229 -16.17 -6.33 -50.20
C VAL A 229 -16.11 -7.81 -49.90
N ASP A 230 -14.93 -8.27 -49.51
CA ASP A 230 -14.55 -9.68 -49.45
C ASP A 230 -14.36 -10.15 -48.02
N GLY A 231 -14.72 -11.41 -47.76
CA GLY A 231 -14.64 -12.05 -46.46
C GLY A 231 -13.80 -13.31 -46.46
N LEU A 232 -12.95 -13.47 -45.43
CA LEU A 232 -12.18 -14.67 -45.17
C LEU A 232 -12.70 -15.34 -43.89
N LEU A 233 -13.29 -16.54 -44.02
CA LEU A 233 -13.88 -17.27 -42.89
C LEU A 233 -13.07 -18.55 -42.64
N LEU A 234 -12.34 -18.55 -41.53
CA LEU A 234 -11.45 -19.62 -41.14
C LEU A 234 -12.01 -20.35 -39.93
N SER A 235 -11.82 -21.67 -39.91
CA SER A 235 -12.24 -22.49 -38.80
C SER A 235 -11.30 -23.68 -38.57
N ASP A 236 -11.11 -24.01 -37.31
CA ASP A 236 -10.48 -25.26 -36.91
C ASP A 236 -11.37 -26.01 -35.91
N ALA A 237 -11.69 -27.26 -36.23
CA ALA A 237 -12.56 -28.14 -35.46
C ALA A 237 -11.77 -29.24 -34.72
N SER A 238 -10.46 -29.01 -34.52
CA SER A 238 -9.52 -29.93 -33.89
C SER A 238 -9.82 -30.13 -32.41
N SER A 239 -9.51 -31.33 -31.91
CA SER A 239 -9.47 -31.62 -30.46
C SER A 239 -8.04 -31.56 -29.89
N GLU A 240 -7.05 -31.26 -30.73
CA GLU A 240 -5.65 -31.10 -30.34
C GLU A 240 -5.33 -29.63 -30.09
N GLU A 241 -4.61 -29.35 -28.99
CA GLU A 241 -4.11 -28.02 -28.66
C GLU A 241 -3.25 -27.45 -29.80
N ALA A 242 -3.66 -26.29 -30.28
CA ALA A 242 -2.97 -25.57 -31.34
C ALA A 242 -2.58 -24.14 -30.89
N THR A 243 -1.46 -23.68 -31.43
CA THR A 243 -1.07 -22.27 -31.38
C THR A 243 -1.29 -21.64 -32.75
N PHE A 244 -2.14 -20.62 -32.81
CA PHE A 244 -2.39 -19.83 -34.02
C PHE A 244 -1.67 -18.49 -33.94
N GLY A 245 -0.94 -18.11 -34.98
CA GLY A 245 -0.31 -16.81 -35.13
C GLY A 245 -1.03 -15.99 -36.20
N PHE A 246 -1.52 -14.81 -35.84
CA PHE A 246 -2.18 -13.87 -36.75
C PHE A 246 -1.25 -12.67 -37.00
N ASP A 247 -0.89 -12.47 -38.25
CA ASP A 247 -0.07 -11.35 -38.73
C ASP A 247 -0.81 -10.55 -39.81
N THR A 248 -0.18 -9.50 -40.34
CA THR A 248 -0.78 -8.56 -41.29
C THR A 248 -1.25 -9.23 -42.58
N ASP A 249 -0.62 -10.32 -43.00
CA ASP A 249 -0.88 -11.00 -44.27
C ASP A 249 -0.93 -12.53 -44.16
N SER A 250 -0.90 -13.07 -42.94
CA SER A 250 -0.87 -14.52 -42.74
C SER A 250 -1.47 -14.98 -41.42
N VAL A 251 -1.95 -16.23 -41.45
CA VAL A 251 -2.28 -17.01 -40.27
C VAL A 251 -1.46 -18.31 -40.31
N ASP A 252 -0.63 -18.57 -39.29
CA ASP A 252 0.06 -19.84 -39.11
C ASP A 252 -0.54 -20.65 -37.96
N ALA A 253 -0.46 -21.98 -38.04
CA ALA A 253 -0.87 -22.85 -36.94
C ALA A 253 0.24 -23.85 -36.58
N ARG A 254 0.33 -24.20 -35.30
CA ARG A 254 1.33 -25.13 -34.75
C ARG A 254 0.69 -26.08 -33.77
N VAL A 255 1.04 -27.36 -33.84
CA VAL A 255 0.63 -28.40 -32.87
C VAL A 255 1.90 -29.05 -32.33
N GLY A 256 2.05 -29.08 -31.00
CA GLY A 256 3.27 -29.57 -30.35
C GLY A 256 4.56 -28.84 -30.80
N GLY A 257 4.43 -27.57 -31.21
CA GLY A 257 5.52 -26.74 -31.73
C GLY A 257 5.88 -26.98 -33.20
N VAL A 258 5.28 -27.97 -33.87
CA VAL A 258 5.47 -28.25 -35.29
C VAL A 258 4.50 -27.39 -36.09
N ASN A 259 5.00 -26.64 -37.08
CA ASN A 259 4.14 -25.87 -37.99
C ASN A 259 3.32 -26.84 -38.86
N ILE A 260 2.01 -26.64 -38.89
CA ILE A 260 1.05 -27.49 -39.61
C ILE A 260 0.42 -26.79 -40.82
N GLY A 261 0.96 -25.64 -41.21
CA GLY A 261 0.53 -24.88 -42.37
C GLY A 261 0.46 -23.38 -42.13
N VAL A 262 0.67 -22.61 -43.20
CA VAL A 262 0.50 -21.15 -43.24
C VAL A 262 -0.49 -20.80 -44.33
N LEU A 263 -1.46 -19.95 -44.00
CA LEU A 263 -2.36 -19.33 -44.97
C LEU A 263 -1.94 -17.88 -45.14
N PHE A 264 -1.61 -17.48 -46.37
CA PHE A 264 -1.34 -16.10 -46.76
C PHE A 264 -2.61 -15.49 -47.35
N PHE A 265 -2.92 -14.25 -47.01
CA PHE A 265 -4.12 -13.58 -47.47
C PHE A 265 -3.86 -12.14 -47.91
N ALA A 266 -4.65 -11.64 -48.87
CA ALA A 266 -4.66 -10.25 -49.29
C ALA A 266 -6.06 -9.84 -49.80
N GLY A 267 -6.35 -8.54 -49.79
CA GLY A 267 -7.58 -8.00 -50.40
C GLY A 267 -8.88 -8.44 -49.73
N PHE A 268 -8.93 -8.49 -48.39
CA PHE A 268 -10.15 -8.78 -47.63
C PHE A 268 -10.54 -7.60 -46.74
N GLU A 269 -11.83 -7.36 -46.58
CA GLU A 269 -12.39 -6.38 -45.64
C GLU A 269 -12.74 -7.01 -44.29
N THR A 270 -13.06 -8.31 -44.27
CA THR A 270 -13.36 -9.07 -43.06
C THR A 270 -12.56 -10.36 -42.96
N ILE A 271 -12.07 -10.65 -41.76
CA ILE A 271 -11.43 -11.91 -41.39
C ILE A 271 -12.13 -12.40 -40.12
N ASP A 272 -12.73 -13.58 -40.19
CA ASP A 272 -13.39 -14.24 -39.06
C ASP A 272 -12.74 -15.61 -38.84
N PHE A 273 -12.22 -15.85 -37.65
CA PHE A 273 -11.62 -17.11 -37.25
C PHE A 273 -12.41 -17.70 -36.09
N VAL A 274 -12.86 -18.96 -36.25
CA VAL A 274 -13.58 -19.70 -35.22
C VAL A 274 -12.92 -21.05 -34.98
N SER A 275 -12.25 -21.18 -33.84
CA SER A 275 -11.92 -22.48 -33.28
C SER A 275 -13.19 -23.04 -32.64
N SER A 276 -13.60 -24.25 -33.01
CA SER A 276 -14.78 -24.90 -32.44
C SER A 276 -14.51 -26.37 -32.21
N ASN A 277 -15.36 -27.07 -31.45
CA ASN A 277 -15.19 -28.51 -31.26
C ASN A 277 -16.43 -29.28 -31.71
N SER A 278 -16.28 -30.08 -32.78
CA SER A 278 -17.28 -31.05 -33.19
C SER A 278 -17.07 -32.45 -32.57
N LEU A 279 -15.97 -32.71 -31.85
CA LEU A 279 -15.50 -34.03 -31.42
C LEU A 279 -14.98 -34.10 -29.96
N SER A 280 -15.87 -34.03 -28.97
CA SER A 280 -15.74 -34.63 -27.61
C SER A 280 -14.52 -34.32 -26.70
N GLY A 281 -13.64 -33.36 -27.01
CA GLY A 281 -12.56 -32.92 -26.10
C GLY A 281 -12.17 -31.45 -26.28
N GLU A 282 -12.22 -30.66 -25.21
CA GLU A 282 -11.92 -29.21 -25.17
C GLU A 282 -10.40 -28.99 -25.34
N ALA A 283 -9.98 -28.19 -26.32
CA ALA A 283 -8.58 -27.92 -26.61
C ALA A 283 -8.20 -26.55 -26.04
N ASP A 284 -7.10 -26.47 -25.29
CA ASP A 284 -6.64 -25.24 -24.64
C ASP A 284 -5.73 -24.45 -25.60
N ASN A 285 -6.29 -23.73 -26.57
CA ASN A 285 -5.54 -23.11 -27.67
C ASN A 285 -4.82 -21.82 -27.26
N VAL A 286 -3.78 -21.48 -28.02
CA VAL A 286 -3.05 -20.21 -27.89
C VAL A 286 -3.22 -19.36 -29.13
N MET A 287 -3.78 -18.17 -28.99
CA MET A 287 -4.03 -17.20 -30.05
C MET A 287 -3.04 -16.04 -29.96
N ASN A 288 -1.99 -16.06 -30.78
CA ASN A 288 -1.02 -14.98 -30.87
C ASN A 288 -1.43 -13.97 -31.95
N VAL A 289 -2.03 -12.86 -31.53
CA VAL A 289 -2.46 -11.77 -32.40
C VAL A 289 -1.37 -10.70 -32.46
N PHE A 290 -0.44 -10.85 -33.39
CA PHE A 290 0.69 -9.93 -33.54
C PHE A 290 0.27 -8.61 -34.19
N SER A 291 -0.42 -8.70 -35.33
CA SER A 291 -0.87 -7.55 -36.08
C SER A 291 -2.05 -7.88 -36.99
N LYS A 292 -2.67 -6.86 -37.60
CA LYS A 292 -3.66 -7.03 -38.67
C LYS A 292 -3.54 -5.91 -39.71
N PRO A 293 -3.99 -6.13 -40.96
CA PRO A 293 -4.00 -5.07 -41.96
C PRO A 293 -4.95 -3.92 -41.58
N ASN A 294 -4.54 -2.70 -41.92
CA ASN A 294 -5.29 -1.48 -41.64
C ASN A 294 -6.63 -1.47 -42.39
N GLY A 295 -7.72 -1.14 -41.69
CA GLY A 295 -9.06 -1.08 -42.26
C GLY A 295 -9.82 -2.41 -42.32
N VAL A 296 -9.13 -3.54 -42.08
CA VAL A 296 -9.74 -4.88 -42.06
C VAL A 296 -10.38 -5.17 -40.70
N SER A 297 -11.60 -5.70 -40.70
CA SER A 297 -12.29 -6.18 -39.50
C SER A 297 -11.82 -7.59 -39.16
N LEU A 298 -11.26 -7.78 -37.98
CA LEU A 298 -10.79 -9.06 -37.45
C LEU A 298 -11.70 -9.52 -36.29
N ARG A 299 -12.21 -10.73 -36.40
CA ARG A 299 -12.90 -11.45 -35.34
C ARG A 299 -12.20 -12.78 -35.09
N ILE A 300 -11.89 -13.06 -33.82
CA ILE A 300 -11.32 -14.35 -33.40
C ILE A 300 -12.16 -14.87 -32.22
N ASP A 301 -12.61 -16.11 -32.35
CA ASP A 301 -13.35 -16.88 -31.36
C ASP A 301 -12.57 -18.17 -31.09
N SER A 302 -12.03 -18.34 -29.87
CA SER A 302 -11.21 -19.51 -29.55
C SER A 302 -12.03 -20.76 -29.25
N GLY A 303 -13.35 -20.62 -29.05
CA GLY A 303 -14.25 -21.74 -28.85
C GLY A 303 -14.22 -22.29 -27.42
N PRO A 304 -14.45 -23.60 -27.23
CA PRO A 304 -14.43 -24.22 -25.91
C PRO A 304 -13.03 -24.70 -25.53
N GLY A 305 -12.60 -24.44 -24.30
CA GLY A 305 -11.25 -24.75 -23.81
C GLY A 305 -10.81 -23.71 -22.78
N ASN A 306 -9.65 -23.89 -22.15
CA ASN A 306 -9.00 -22.82 -21.40
C ASN A 306 -7.98 -22.16 -22.34
N ASP A 307 -8.48 -21.24 -23.17
CA ASP A 307 -7.69 -20.63 -24.23
C ASP A 307 -6.90 -19.42 -23.72
N THR A 308 -5.81 -19.08 -24.42
CA THR A 308 -4.96 -17.92 -24.09
C THR A 308 -4.74 -17.05 -25.32
N PHE A 309 -5.00 -15.75 -25.20
CA PHE A 309 -4.68 -14.74 -26.21
C PHE A 309 -3.44 -13.95 -25.81
N HIS A 310 -2.48 -13.82 -26.73
CA HIS A 310 -1.38 -12.86 -26.67
C HIS A 310 -1.59 -11.80 -27.74
N VAL A 311 -1.67 -10.52 -27.36
CA VAL A 311 -2.14 -9.46 -28.27
C VAL A 311 -1.17 -8.29 -28.31
N GLY A 312 -0.79 -7.88 -29.52
CA GLY A 312 0.01 -6.69 -29.81
C GLY A 312 1.44 -6.98 -30.27
N GLY A 313 1.93 -8.23 -30.14
CA GLY A 313 3.27 -8.61 -30.58
C GLY A 313 4.42 -7.84 -29.90
N GLY A 314 4.15 -7.22 -28.76
CA GLY A 314 5.09 -6.40 -27.99
C GLY A 314 4.97 -4.89 -28.23
N ASP A 315 4.22 -4.43 -29.23
CA ASP A 315 4.01 -3.00 -29.55
C ASP A 315 2.54 -2.82 -29.98
N PHE A 316 1.66 -2.65 -28.98
CA PHE A 316 0.22 -2.83 -29.15
C PHE A 316 -0.39 -1.76 -30.07
N ASP A 317 0.03 -0.51 -29.99
CA ASP A 317 -0.48 0.57 -30.82
C ASP A 317 0.14 0.66 -32.22
N ASN A 318 1.09 -0.21 -32.54
CA ASN A 318 1.62 -0.43 -33.88
C ASN A 318 1.11 -1.74 -34.53
N SER A 319 0.19 -2.46 -33.88
CA SER A 319 -0.37 -3.72 -34.37
C SER A 319 -1.44 -3.58 -35.46
N GLY A 320 -1.95 -2.38 -35.73
CA GLY A 320 -3.10 -2.15 -36.61
C GLY A 320 -4.46 -2.56 -36.01
N LEU A 321 -4.48 -3.00 -34.74
CA LEU A 321 -5.69 -3.27 -33.97
C LEU A 321 -6.42 -1.96 -33.64
N ALA A 322 -7.70 -1.87 -33.94
CA ALA A 322 -8.52 -0.70 -33.64
C ALA A 322 -9.88 -1.12 -33.12
N LEU A 323 -10.41 -0.39 -32.14
CA LEU A 323 -11.64 -0.74 -31.42
C LEU A 323 -12.86 -0.93 -32.36
N ALA A 324 -12.91 -0.23 -33.50
CA ALA A 324 -14.00 -0.39 -34.45
C ALA A 324 -13.93 -1.69 -35.28
N SER A 325 -12.83 -2.45 -35.21
CA SER A 325 -12.47 -3.48 -36.19
C SER A 325 -11.75 -4.70 -35.60
N ALA A 326 -11.64 -4.83 -34.27
CA ALA A 326 -11.00 -5.97 -33.63
C ALA A 326 -11.88 -6.50 -32.49
N THR A 327 -12.26 -7.77 -32.57
CA THR A 327 -13.08 -8.46 -31.58
C THR A 327 -12.48 -9.81 -31.24
N LEU A 328 -12.21 -10.06 -29.95
CA LEU A 328 -11.65 -11.31 -29.44
C LEU A 328 -12.63 -11.94 -28.45
N LEU A 329 -12.89 -13.24 -28.58
CA LEU A 329 -13.74 -14.00 -27.67
C LEU A 329 -12.97 -15.22 -27.14
N GLY A 330 -13.00 -15.42 -25.82
CA GLY A 330 -12.43 -16.61 -25.17
C GLY A 330 -13.35 -17.83 -25.23
N GLY A 331 -14.66 -17.63 -25.44
CA GLY A 331 -15.61 -18.73 -25.57
C GLY A 331 -15.98 -19.36 -24.22
N THR A 332 -15.89 -20.68 -24.10
CA THR A 332 -16.26 -21.37 -22.84
C THR A 332 -15.06 -22.07 -22.22
N GLY A 333 -14.72 -21.66 -21.01
CA GLY A 333 -13.75 -22.35 -20.16
C GLY A 333 -13.18 -21.35 -19.16
N ALA A 334 -11.90 -21.46 -18.85
CA ALA A 334 -11.17 -20.47 -18.05
C ALA A 334 -10.12 -19.79 -18.93
N ASP A 335 -10.52 -18.70 -19.57
CA ASP A 335 -9.77 -18.08 -20.65
C ASP A 335 -8.90 -16.92 -20.16
N SER A 336 -7.80 -16.64 -20.89
CA SER A 336 -6.83 -15.60 -20.54
C SER A 336 -6.53 -14.63 -21.67
N LEU A 337 -6.54 -13.34 -21.37
CA LEU A 337 -6.14 -12.26 -22.29
C LEU A 337 -4.85 -11.59 -21.81
N VAL A 338 -3.78 -11.68 -22.60
CA VAL A 338 -2.49 -11.04 -22.35
C VAL A 338 -2.25 -9.93 -23.38
N ILE A 339 -2.17 -8.69 -22.90
CA ILE A 339 -1.76 -7.53 -23.71
C ILE A 339 -0.25 -7.34 -23.58
N GLU A 340 0.44 -7.37 -24.72
CA GLU A 340 1.90 -7.30 -24.81
C GLU A 340 2.35 -5.97 -25.42
N ASP A 341 2.90 -5.10 -24.59
CA ASP A 341 3.38 -3.77 -25.01
C ASP A 341 4.83 -3.50 -24.59
N THR A 342 5.56 -4.53 -24.16
CA THR A 342 6.88 -4.38 -23.54
C THR A 342 7.99 -3.89 -24.48
N LEU A 343 7.83 -4.05 -25.80
CA LEU A 343 8.79 -3.63 -26.82
C LEU A 343 8.55 -2.20 -27.30
N ASP A 344 7.40 -1.60 -26.97
CA ASP A 344 7.08 -0.24 -27.34
C ASP A 344 8.07 0.78 -26.73
N LYS A 345 8.38 1.80 -27.52
CA LYS A 345 9.34 2.87 -27.23
C LYS A 345 8.71 4.22 -27.50
N THR A 346 8.85 5.11 -26.52
CA THR A 346 8.13 6.36 -26.64
C THR A 346 8.56 7.25 -27.82
N VAL A 347 7.66 7.56 -28.76
CA VAL A 347 7.83 8.57 -29.82
C VAL A 347 7.31 9.94 -29.35
N VAL A 348 7.92 11.02 -29.86
CA VAL A 348 7.51 12.39 -29.50
C VAL A 348 6.08 12.66 -30.00
N GLY A 349 5.15 12.85 -29.07
CA GLY A 349 3.77 13.26 -29.35
C GLY A 349 2.70 12.18 -29.14
N GLU A 350 3.08 10.96 -28.79
CA GLU A 350 2.14 9.91 -28.42
C GLU A 350 1.80 9.92 -26.93
N SER A 351 0.72 9.21 -26.56
CA SER A 351 0.27 9.09 -25.18
C SER A 351 0.39 7.64 -24.73
N GLU A 352 1.14 7.43 -23.64
CA GLU A 352 1.31 6.12 -23.00
C GLU A 352 0.18 5.85 -22.01
N SER A 353 -1.06 5.83 -22.51
CA SER A 353 -2.26 5.70 -21.69
C SER A 353 -3.06 4.47 -22.10
N TYR A 354 -3.11 3.49 -21.20
CA TYR A 354 -3.95 2.30 -21.32
C TYR A 354 -5.28 2.56 -20.64
N THR A 355 -6.39 2.21 -21.29
CA THR A 355 -7.72 2.32 -20.72
C THR A 355 -8.44 0.98 -20.83
N TRP A 356 -8.80 0.44 -19.67
CA TRP A 356 -9.51 -0.81 -19.55
C TRP A 356 -10.95 -0.56 -19.09
N GLN A 357 -11.91 -1.03 -19.87
CA GLN A 357 -13.33 -1.10 -19.52
C GLN A 357 -13.78 -2.56 -19.44
N ASN A 358 -15.00 -2.82 -19.00
CA ASN A 358 -15.51 -4.19 -18.85
C ASN A 358 -15.46 -5.05 -20.15
N THR A 359 -15.52 -4.46 -21.33
CA THR A 359 -15.49 -5.17 -22.63
C THR A 359 -14.55 -4.57 -23.66
N THR A 360 -13.73 -3.57 -23.29
CA THR A 360 -12.83 -2.90 -24.23
C THR A 360 -11.49 -2.58 -23.61
N PHE A 361 -10.44 -2.64 -24.42
CA PHE A 361 -9.10 -2.21 -24.08
C PHE A 361 -8.58 -1.26 -25.16
N VAL A 362 -7.99 -0.13 -24.76
CA VAL A 362 -7.51 0.91 -25.67
C VAL A 362 -6.15 1.44 -25.21
N LYS A 363 -5.24 1.64 -26.18
CA LYS A 363 -4.01 2.42 -26.06
C LYS A 363 -3.96 3.42 -27.22
N GLY A 364 -4.10 4.71 -26.94
CA GLY A 364 -4.17 5.74 -27.99
C GLY A 364 -5.33 5.50 -28.96
N VAL A 365 -5.01 5.29 -30.25
CA VAL A 365 -5.99 4.96 -31.30
C VAL A 365 -6.20 3.46 -31.48
N ALA A 366 -5.33 2.64 -30.89
CA ALA A 366 -5.40 1.19 -30.97
C ALA A 366 -6.30 0.62 -29.89
N GLY A 367 -6.96 -0.49 -30.18
CA GLY A 367 -7.84 -1.13 -29.21
C GLY A 367 -8.55 -2.38 -29.72
N ILE A 368 -9.19 -3.08 -28.78
CA ILE A 368 -9.93 -4.32 -29.02
C ILE A 368 -11.25 -4.32 -28.24
N ASN A 369 -12.27 -4.95 -28.80
CA ASN A 369 -13.41 -5.44 -28.02
C ASN A 369 -13.11 -6.86 -27.57
N TYR A 370 -13.45 -7.19 -26.33
CA TYR A 370 -13.25 -8.52 -25.80
C TYR A 370 -14.37 -8.92 -24.85
N SER A 371 -14.66 -10.22 -24.78
CA SER A 371 -15.59 -10.80 -23.81
C SER A 371 -15.27 -12.29 -23.61
N GLU A 372 -15.89 -12.90 -22.59
CA GLU A 372 -15.71 -14.33 -22.30
C GLU A 372 -14.27 -14.66 -21.88
N PHE A 373 -13.71 -13.83 -20.99
CA PHE A 373 -12.42 -14.07 -20.35
C PHE A 373 -12.56 -14.01 -18.82
N GLU A 374 -11.87 -14.92 -18.14
CA GLU A 374 -11.83 -15.03 -16.68
C GLU A 374 -10.55 -14.44 -16.09
N SER A 375 -9.51 -14.24 -16.90
CA SER A 375 -8.26 -13.60 -16.49
C SER A 375 -7.72 -12.65 -17.55
N GLN A 376 -7.07 -11.58 -17.10
CA GLN A 376 -6.45 -10.63 -18.00
C GLN A 376 -5.12 -10.08 -17.45
N THR A 377 -4.15 -9.86 -18.32
CA THR A 377 -2.82 -9.36 -17.98
C THR A 377 -2.41 -8.23 -18.92
N LEU A 378 -1.88 -7.14 -18.38
CA LEU A 378 -1.17 -6.11 -19.13
C LEU A 378 0.32 -6.16 -18.80
N GLN A 379 1.14 -6.22 -19.84
CA GLN A 379 2.58 -5.98 -19.76
C GLN A 379 2.89 -4.62 -20.41
N ALA A 380 3.02 -3.58 -19.58
CA ALA A 380 3.14 -2.21 -20.03
C ALA A 380 4.50 -1.89 -20.68
N ALA A 381 4.54 -0.78 -21.43
CA ALA A 381 5.71 -0.31 -22.16
C ALA A 381 6.95 -0.12 -21.28
N ASN A 382 8.09 -0.54 -21.84
CA ASN A 382 9.38 -0.51 -21.16
C ASN A 382 10.47 0.28 -21.93
N GLY A 383 10.28 0.55 -23.22
CA GLY A 383 11.26 1.23 -24.04
C GLY A 383 11.43 2.71 -23.66
N LEU A 384 12.68 3.15 -23.49
CA LEU A 384 13.03 4.56 -23.22
C LEU A 384 13.73 5.19 -24.43
N VAL A 385 13.31 6.40 -24.81
CA VAL A 385 14.00 7.22 -25.82
C VAL A 385 14.70 8.39 -25.13
N ALA A 386 15.98 8.60 -25.44
CA ALA A 386 16.76 9.67 -24.83
C ALA A 386 16.12 11.04 -25.11
N GLY A 387 15.71 11.76 -24.05
CA GLY A 387 15.05 13.05 -24.13
C GLY A 387 13.52 13.03 -24.13
N SER A 388 12.89 11.85 -24.09
CA SER A 388 11.43 11.68 -23.92
C SER A 388 11.15 10.60 -22.87
N ASN A 389 10.52 10.97 -21.76
CA ASN A 389 10.11 10.04 -20.70
C ASN A 389 8.65 10.32 -20.32
N VAL A 390 7.74 9.98 -21.23
CA VAL A 390 6.31 9.95 -20.91
C VAL A 390 6.10 8.84 -19.87
N LEU A 391 5.15 8.99 -18.94
CA LEU A 391 4.88 7.96 -17.93
C LEU A 391 3.77 7.03 -18.44
N PRO A 392 3.96 5.71 -18.48
CA PRO A 392 2.86 4.75 -18.64
C PRO A 392 1.77 4.96 -17.58
N ILE A 393 0.54 5.22 -18.03
CA ILE A 393 -0.65 5.40 -17.18
C ILE A 393 -1.66 4.31 -17.53
N VAL A 394 -1.93 3.43 -16.57
CA VAL A 394 -2.94 2.37 -16.70
C VAL A 394 -4.22 2.80 -15.99
N ASN A 395 -5.28 3.05 -16.74
CA ASN A 395 -6.60 3.36 -16.22
C ASN A 395 -7.47 2.10 -16.26
N LEU A 396 -7.47 1.33 -15.17
CA LEU A 396 -8.34 0.17 -14.99
C LEU A 396 -9.70 0.63 -14.46
N ASN A 397 -10.60 1.04 -15.35
CA ASN A 397 -11.88 1.65 -14.97
C ASN A 397 -12.89 0.62 -14.47
N ALA A 398 -13.01 -0.51 -15.16
CA ALA A 398 -13.90 -1.61 -14.80
C ALA A 398 -13.41 -2.95 -15.34
N THR A 399 -13.81 -4.04 -14.70
CA THR A 399 -13.59 -5.42 -15.20
C THR A 399 -14.92 -6.15 -15.37
N ALA A 400 -14.97 -7.12 -16.29
CA ALA A 400 -16.15 -7.94 -16.52
C ALA A 400 -16.58 -8.68 -15.25
N SER A 401 -17.88 -8.99 -15.11
CA SER A 401 -18.39 -9.73 -13.95
C SER A 401 -17.89 -11.17 -13.86
N SER A 402 -17.45 -11.75 -14.98
CA SER A 402 -16.78 -13.06 -15.04
C SER A 402 -15.32 -13.02 -14.58
N MET A 403 -14.73 -11.82 -14.46
CA MET A 403 -13.30 -11.67 -14.21
C MET A 403 -12.93 -12.21 -12.81
N SER A 404 -12.07 -13.22 -12.80
CA SER A 404 -11.51 -13.82 -11.59
C SER A 404 -10.20 -13.15 -11.16
N SER A 405 -9.40 -12.67 -12.12
CA SER A 405 -8.12 -12.01 -11.84
C SER A 405 -7.71 -10.99 -12.92
N THR A 406 -7.05 -9.93 -12.49
CA THR A 406 -6.42 -8.94 -13.38
C THR A 406 -4.99 -8.71 -12.91
N THR A 407 -4.03 -8.78 -13.82
CA THR A 407 -2.61 -8.55 -13.53
C THR A 407 -2.10 -7.36 -14.33
N ILE A 408 -1.40 -6.44 -13.66
CA ILE A 408 -0.73 -5.31 -14.30
C ILE A 408 0.76 -5.40 -13.95
N ILE A 409 1.59 -5.48 -14.97
CA ILE A 409 3.05 -5.54 -14.87
C ILE A 409 3.61 -4.26 -15.49
N GLY A 410 4.21 -3.40 -14.66
CA GLY A 410 4.95 -2.23 -15.11
C GLY A 410 6.27 -2.60 -15.79
N GLY A 411 6.80 -1.72 -16.63
CA GLY A 411 8.08 -1.93 -17.30
C GLY A 411 9.29 -1.85 -16.33
N PRO A 412 10.28 -2.76 -16.40
CA PRO A 412 11.43 -2.79 -15.47
C PRO A 412 12.31 -1.52 -15.44
N VAL A 413 12.25 -0.68 -16.48
CA VAL A 413 13.12 0.50 -16.67
C VAL A 413 12.38 1.82 -16.42
N ARG A 414 11.05 1.85 -16.57
CA ARG A 414 10.22 3.06 -16.45
C ARG A 414 9.34 2.93 -15.21
N GLY A 415 9.02 4.06 -14.57
CA GLY A 415 7.93 4.03 -13.58
C GLY A 415 6.60 3.79 -14.27
N CYS A 416 5.59 3.36 -13.53
CA CYS A 416 4.23 3.19 -14.02
C CYS A 416 3.23 3.75 -13.02
N ARG A 417 2.21 4.45 -13.51
CA ARG A 417 1.05 4.87 -12.72
C ARG A 417 -0.13 3.96 -13.03
N VAL A 418 -0.76 3.43 -12.00
CA VAL A 418 -1.96 2.58 -12.11
C VAL A 418 -3.11 3.26 -11.36
N ASP A 419 -4.14 3.63 -12.09
CA ASP A 419 -5.40 4.20 -11.58
C ASP A 419 -6.51 3.15 -11.66
N VAL A 420 -7.11 2.82 -10.52
CA VAL A 420 -8.06 1.71 -10.42
C VAL A 420 -9.45 2.20 -10.00
N GLY A 421 -10.47 1.73 -10.72
CA GLY A 421 -11.88 1.79 -10.31
C GLY A 421 -12.69 2.97 -10.84
N GLN A 422 -12.07 3.97 -11.47
CA GLN A 422 -12.75 5.19 -11.95
C GLN A 422 -13.67 5.81 -10.89
N SER A 423 -13.15 5.97 -9.66
CA SER A 423 -13.88 6.43 -8.48
C SER A 423 -14.90 5.46 -7.90
N ASN A 424 -15.08 4.25 -8.42
CA ASN A 424 -15.94 3.22 -7.82
C ASN A 424 -15.24 1.85 -7.79
N PHE A 425 -14.07 1.78 -7.15
CA PHE A 425 -13.27 0.57 -7.01
C PHE A 425 -14.09 -0.65 -6.54
N SER A 426 -14.90 -0.50 -5.49
CA SER A 426 -15.64 -1.61 -4.90
C SER A 426 -16.71 -2.20 -5.84
N GLY A 427 -17.31 -1.35 -6.68
CA GLY A 427 -18.35 -1.73 -7.64
C GLY A 427 -17.85 -2.10 -9.03
N ASN A 428 -16.76 -1.50 -9.50
CA ASN A 428 -16.28 -1.66 -10.88
C ASN A 428 -15.25 -2.78 -11.05
N ILE A 429 -14.57 -3.17 -9.96
CA ILE A 429 -13.50 -4.18 -10.01
C ILE A 429 -14.00 -5.53 -9.47
N ASN A 430 -13.97 -6.52 -10.35
CA ASN A 430 -14.23 -7.93 -10.11
C ASN A 430 -12.93 -8.72 -10.12
N GLY A 431 -12.89 -9.79 -9.32
CA GLY A 431 -11.72 -10.64 -9.17
C GLY A 431 -10.62 -10.04 -8.29
N ALA A 432 -9.51 -10.77 -8.17
CA ALA A 432 -8.30 -10.28 -7.50
C ALA A 432 -7.46 -9.43 -8.45
N LEU A 433 -6.97 -8.29 -7.98
CA LEU A 433 -6.04 -7.43 -8.72
C LEU A 433 -4.61 -7.71 -8.26
N THR A 434 -3.68 -7.85 -9.19
CA THR A 434 -2.25 -7.93 -8.90
C THR A 434 -1.51 -6.82 -9.65
N VAL A 435 -0.76 -5.99 -8.93
CA VAL A 435 0.02 -4.89 -9.48
C VAL A 435 1.49 -5.09 -9.13
N THR A 436 2.34 -5.23 -10.15
CA THR A 436 3.79 -5.42 -10.00
C THR A 436 4.53 -4.28 -10.66
N LEU A 437 5.14 -3.41 -9.86
CA LEU A 437 5.93 -2.26 -10.29
C LEU A 437 7.40 -2.43 -9.88
N VAL A 438 8.26 -1.47 -10.23
CA VAL A 438 9.73 -1.61 -10.08
C VAL A 438 10.30 -0.97 -8.81
N GLY A 439 9.52 -0.16 -8.09
CA GLY A 439 9.94 0.55 -6.88
C GLY A 439 10.63 1.89 -7.13
N GLY A 440 10.54 2.43 -8.34
CA GLY A 440 11.07 3.73 -8.72
C GLY A 440 10.21 4.90 -8.23
N ALA A 441 10.78 6.11 -8.22
CA ALA A 441 10.11 7.32 -7.72
C ALA A 441 8.75 7.65 -8.39
N LEU A 442 8.55 7.15 -9.62
CA LEU A 442 7.37 7.39 -10.44
C LEU A 442 6.35 6.23 -10.40
N ASP A 443 6.59 5.21 -9.59
CA ASP A 443 5.66 4.08 -9.42
C ASP A 443 4.51 4.46 -8.48
N VAL A 444 3.32 4.57 -9.05
CA VAL A 444 2.13 5.06 -8.35
C VAL A 444 1.01 4.04 -8.47
N LEU A 445 0.36 3.71 -7.36
CA LEU A 445 -0.90 2.98 -7.33
C LEU A 445 -1.99 3.84 -6.69
N ASN A 446 -3.07 4.07 -7.41
CA ASN A 446 -4.24 4.81 -6.94
C ASN A 446 -5.46 3.89 -6.90
N ILE A 447 -6.03 3.70 -5.72
CA ILE A 447 -7.31 3.01 -5.53
C ILE A 447 -8.38 4.09 -5.37
N ASN A 448 -9.29 4.21 -6.34
CA ASN A 448 -10.27 5.29 -6.40
C ASN A 448 -11.68 4.75 -6.14
N ASN A 449 -12.26 5.10 -4.99
CA ASN A 449 -13.56 4.62 -4.53
C ASN A 449 -14.51 5.76 -4.06
N GLN A 450 -14.24 7.00 -4.44
CA GLN A 450 -14.95 8.21 -3.98
C GLN A 450 -16.46 8.24 -4.28
N SER A 451 -16.88 7.52 -5.31
CA SER A 451 -18.28 7.39 -5.78
C SER A 451 -18.91 6.05 -5.39
N SER A 452 -18.35 5.34 -4.42
CA SER A 452 -18.95 4.14 -3.84
C SER A 452 -20.39 4.42 -3.40
N SER A 453 -21.30 3.51 -3.75
CA SER A 453 -22.69 3.52 -3.28
C SER A 453 -22.87 2.74 -1.98
N ASN A 454 -21.84 1.99 -1.56
CA ASN A 454 -21.80 1.31 -0.27
C ASN A 454 -21.30 2.35 0.72
N GLY A 455 -22.15 2.83 1.63
CA GLY A 455 -21.84 4.02 2.45
C GLY A 455 -20.41 4.03 3.02
N SER A 456 -20.18 3.23 4.06
CA SER A 456 -18.87 3.02 4.67
C SER A 456 -18.15 1.80 4.08
N ASP A 457 -16.91 1.98 3.64
CA ASP A 457 -15.99 0.96 3.14
C ASP A 457 -14.84 0.70 4.15
N GLY A 458 -14.30 -0.52 4.13
CA GLY A 458 -13.19 -0.93 4.99
C GLY A 458 -11.95 -1.32 4.17
N TYR A 459 -10.83 -0.63 4.41
CA TYR A 459 -9.54 -0.88 3.75
C TYR A 459 -8.59 -1.54 4.73
N HIS A 460 -8.24 -2.81 4.46
CA HIS A 460 -7.27 -3.53 5.28
C HIS A 460 -5.98 -3.75 4.51
N VAL A 461 -4.93 -3.02 4.87
CA VAL A 461 -3.63 -2.99 4.20
C VAL A 461 -2.60 -3.77 5.02
N THR A 462 -1.96 -4.73 4.36
CA THR A 462 -0.76 -5.45 4.82
C THR A 462 0.42 -5.04 3.94
N GLN A 463 1.65 -5.49 4.25
CA GLN A 463 2.86 -5.09 3.50
C GLN A 463 2.82 -5.40 1.99
N THR A 464 1.99 -6.36 1.55
CA THR A 464 1.94 -6.81 0.16
C THR A 464 0.53 -6.85 -0.42
N GLN A 465 -0.49 -6.50 0.36
CA GLN A 465 -1.88 -6.71 -0.04
C GLN A 465 -2.86 -5.73 0.60
N ILE A 466 -3.86 -5.28 -0.16
CA ILE A 466 -5.16 -4.85 0.36
C ILE A 466 -6.08 -6.08 0.42
N VAL A 467 -6.62 -6.41 1.58
CA VAL A 467 -7.49 -7.59 1.79
C VAL A 467 -8.97 -7.25 1.56
N ALA A 468 -9.38 -6.03 1.90
CA ALA A 468 -10.74 -5.52 1.79
C ALA A 468 -10.73 -4.07 1.27
N PRO A 469 -11.75 -3.60 0.52
CA PRO A 469 -12.99 -4.32 0.18
C PRO A 469 -12.82 -5.35 -0.95
N LYS A 470 -11.70 -5.30 -1.66
CA LYS A 470 -11.31 -6.29 -2.68
C LYS A 470 -9.84 -6.63 -2.50
N VAL A 471 -9.46 -7.82 -2.96
CA VAL A 471 -8.07 -8.27 -2.91
C VAL A 471 -7.24 -7.53 -3.95
N VAL A 472 -6.24 -6.78 -3.49
CA VAL A 472 -5.19 -6.17 -4.34
C VAL A 472 -3.83 -6.60 -3.85
N ASN A 473 -3.16 -7.47 -4.59
CA ASN A 473 -1.75 -7.79 -4.36
C ASN A 473 -0.90 -6.70 -4.99
N TYR A 474 0.10 -6.19 -4.26
CA TYR A 474 0.97 -5.14 -4.77
C TYR A 474 2.43 -5.37 -4.41
N SER A 475 3.33 -4.97 -5.31
CA SER A 475 4.77 -4.96 -5.09
C SER A 475 5.44 -3.85 -5.90
N GLY A 476 6.56 -3.33 -5.39
CA GLY A 476 7.30 -2.24 -6.04
C GLY A 476 6.54 -0.90 -6.14
N VAL A 477 5.50 -0.70 -5.32
CA VAL A 477 4.77 0.57 -5.28
C VAL A 477 5.53 1.58 -4.42
N ARG A 478 5.86 2.74 -4.99
CA ARG A 478 6.54 3.82 -4.27
C ARG A 478 5.57 4.82 -3.66
N ASN A 479 4.56 5.24 -4.42
CA ASN A 479 3.50 6.14 -3.95
C ASN A 479 2.16 5.40 -4.03
N PHE A 480 1.50 5.20 -2.90
CA PHE A 480 0.28 4.42 -2.80
C PHE A 480 -0.83 5.31 -2.24
N ASN A 481 -1.87 5.57 -3.03
CA ASN A 481 -2.98 6.42 -2.62
C ASN A 481 -4.27 5.60 -2.57
N ILE A 482 -4.99 5.70 -1.45
CA ILE A 482 -6.34 5.17 -1.29
C ILE A 482 -7.28 6.36 -1.14
N ASN A 483 -8.16 6.54 -2.11
CA ASN A 483 -9.18 7.58 -2.12
C ASN A 483 -10.52 6.95 -1.81
N ALA A 484 -10.95 7.08 -0.56
CA ALA A 484 -12.12 6.40 -0.03
C ALA A 484 -13.43 7.12 -0.37
N SER A 485 -14.54 6.60 0.13
CA SER A 485 -15.90 7.04 -0.19
C SER A 485 -16.13 8.48 0.24
N ALA A 486 -16.92 9.26 -0.52
CA ALA A 486 -17.42 10.56 -0.03
C ALA A 486 -18.77 10.42 0.70
N ASN A 487 -19.23 9.18 0.96
CA ASN A 487 -20.60 8.86 1.37
C ASN A 487 -20.66 7.98 2.64
N GLY A 488 -19.86 8.23 3.67
CA GLY A 488 -19.91 7.46 4.92
C GLY A 488 -18.58 7.48 5.66
N GLY A 489 -18.59 7.05 6.92
CA GLY A 489 -17.35 6.94 7.71
C GLY A 489 -16.57 5.68 7.34
N ASP A 490 -15.43 5.83 6.66
CA ASP A 490 -14.60 4.72 6.21
C ASP A 490 -13.61 4.26 7.28
N SER A 491 -13.20 2.98 7.23
CA SER A 491 -12.21 2.41 8.14
C SER A 491 -10.94 2.00 7.40
N PHE A 492 -9.78 2.45 7.88
CA PHE A 492 -8.46 2.11 7.35
C PHE A 492 -7.65 1.36 8.39
N VAL A 493 -7.44 0.06 8.19
CA VAL A 493 -6.59 -0.80 9.03
C VAL A 493 -5.27 -1.04 8.32
N ILE A 494 -4.19 -0.45 8.82
CA ILE A 494 -2.84 -0.56 8.27
C ILE A 494 -2.00 -1.44 9.19
N ASP A 495 -2.00 -2.75 8.90
CA ASP A 495 -1.26 -3.77 9.64
C ASP A 495 0.21 -3.85 9.22
N GLY A 496 0.56 -3.35 8.04
CA GLY A 496 1.93 -3.37 7.56
C GLY A 496 2.15 -2.54 6.31
N LEU A 497 3.32 -1.93 6.18
CA LEU A 497 3.74 -1.18 5.01
C LEU A 497 5.22 -1.44 4.72
N ALA A 498 5.53 -1.75 3.45
CA ALA A 498 6.91 -2.01 3.04
C ALA A 498 7.78 -0.75 3.10
N ALA A 499 9.09 -0.95 3.32
CA ALA A 499 10.06 0.14 3.28
C ALA A 499 10.05 0.81 1.91
N ASN A 500 10.25 2.13 1.89
CA ASN A 500 10.17 2.95 0.68
C ASN A 500 8.78 2.97 0.01
N THR A 501 7.68 2.56 0.65
CA THR A 501 6.34 2.87 0.17
C THR A 501 5.78 4.05 0.97
N ALA A 502 5.31 5.09 0.30
CA ALA A 502 4.59 6.20 0.92
C ALA A 502 3.09 5.99 0.70
N LEU A 503 2.33 5.77 1.78
CA LEU A 503 0.90 5.53 1.73
C LEU A 503 0.13 6.80 2.11
N VAL A 504 -0.77 7.25 1.26
CA VAL A 504 -1.70 8.36 1.51
C VAL A 504 -3.12 7.82 1.55
N LEU A 505 -3.81 8.10 2.64
CA LEU A 505 -5.20 7.71 2.88
C LEU A 505 -6.06 8.97 2.86
N ASN A 506 -7.05 9.03 1.98
CA ASN A 506 -7.96 10.17 1.86
C ASN A 506 -9.38 9.72 2.20
N GLY A 507 -9.86 10.13 3.38
CA GLY A 507 -11.21 9.85 3.89
C GLY A 507 -12.33 10.58 3.15
N ASN A 508 -12.10 11.85 2.84
CA ASN A 508 -13.07 12.77 2.21
C ASN A 508 -14.17 13.24 3.17
N SER A 509 -15.32 12.57 3.20
CA SER A 509 -16.50 13.03 3.93
C SER A 509 -17.09 11.88 4.72
N GLY A 510 -17.25 12.06 6.02
CA GLY A 510 -17.72 11.00 6.90
C GLY A 510 -16.98 11.09 8.23
N ASN A 511 -17.19 10.09 9.09
CA ASN A 511 -16.41 9.96 10.31
C ASN A 511 -15.44 8.81 10.11
N GLU A 512 -14.22 9.12 9.68
CA GLU A 512 -13.22 8.13 9.33
C GLU A 512 -12.49 7.59 10.55
N GLN A 513 -12.08 6.32 10.44
CA GLN A 513 -11.28 5.66 11.46
C GLN A 513 -9.97 5.14 10.84
N PHE A 514 -8.85 5.64 11.32
CA PHE A 514 -7.51 5.21 10.92
C PHE A 514 -6.89 4.37 12.04
N LEU A 515 -6.48 3.14 11.75
CA LEU A 515 -5.85 2.21 12.67
C LEU A 515 -4.48 1.82 12.09
N ILE A 516 -3.40 2.35 12.64
CA ILE A 516 -2.05 2.19 12.07
C ILE A 516 -1.15 1.45 13.06
N GLY A 517 -0.37 0.48 12.58
CA GLY A 517 0.75 -0.11 13.33
C GLY A 517 0.66 -1.62 13.51
N GLY A 518 -0.53 -2.23 13.35
CA GLY A 518 -0.72 -3.67 13.54
C GLY A 518 -0.23 -4.19 14.90
N GLY A 519 -0.15 -3.32 15.92
CA GLY A 519 0.35 -3.62 17.26
C GLY A 519 1.84 -3.33 17.50
N ASN A 520 2.67 -3.13 16.47
CA ASN A 520 4.06 -2.72 16.63
C ASN A 520 4.46 -1.87 15.42
N ILE A 521 4.33 -0.54 15.55
CA ILE A 521 4.45 0.38 14.42
C ILE A 521 5.86 0.40 13.85
N SER A 522 6.90 0.39 14.70
CA SER A 522 8.31 0.46 14.29
C SER A 522 8.76 -0.71 13.41
N THR A 523 8.21 -1.91 13.62
CA THR A 523 8.58 -3.11 12.82
C THR A 523 7.64 -3.43 11.68
N LYS A 524 6.37 -2.98 11.75
CA LYS A 524 5.36 -3.32 10.74
C LYS A 524 5.18 -2.23 9.69
N ILE A 525 5.33 -0.95 10.06
CA ILE A 525 5.10 0.20 9.20
C ILE A 525 6.45 0.83 8.84
N LEU A 526 7.13 0.23 7.86
CA LEU A 526 8.48 0.65 7.45
C LEU A 526 8.47 1.82 6.44
N GLY A 527 7.29 2.17 5.94
CA GLY A 527 7.05 3.30 5.03
C GLY A 527 6.27 4.43 5.72
N SER A 528 6.27 5.62 5.15
CA SER A 528 5.50 6.75 5.69
C SER A 528 4.01 6.57 5.43
N VAL A 529 3.16 6.95 6.39
CA VAL A 529 1.70 7.00 6.23
C VAL A 529 1.24 8.45 6.42
N THR A 530 0.37 8.90 5.52
CA THR A 530 -0.34 10.18 5.63
C THR A 530 -1.84 9.88 5.73
N ALA A 531 -2.44 10.16 6.88
CA ALA A 531 -3.89 10.00 7.11
C ALA A 531 -4.59 11.35 6.98
N ASN A 532 -5.44 11.50 5.98
CA ASN A 532 -6.28 12.68 5.79
C ASN A 532 -7.72 12.28 6.07
N GLY A 533 -8.30 12.76 7.18
CA GLY A 533 -9.71 12.52 7.51
C GLY A 533 -10.62 13.20 6.50
N GLY A 534 -10.95 14.46 6.76
CA GLY A 534 -11.47 15.37 5.76
C GLY A 534 -12.53 16.24 6.40
N SER A 535 -13.79 16.03 6.04
CA SER A 535 -14.90 16.63 6.76
C SER A 535 -15.64 15.58 7.59
N GLY A 536 -15.79 15.85 8.88
CA GLY A 536 -16.57 15.04 9.81
C GLY A 536 -15.84 14.95 11.15
N ALA A 537 -16.04 13.86 11.87
CA ALA A 537 -15.32 13.58 13.12
C ALA A 537 -14.45 12.35 12.92
N ASP A 538 -13.16 12.59 12.66
CA ASP A 538 -12.19 11.61 12.23
C ASP A 538 -11.26 11.22 13.38
N THR A 539 -10.94 9.94 13.46
CA THR A 539 -10.16 9.36 14.56
C THR A 539 -8.93 8.63 14.02
N LEU A 540 -7.78 8.81 14.67
CA LEU A 540 -6.54 8.10 14.37
C LEU A 540 -6.04 7.36 15.61
N SER A 541 -5.88 6.05 15.50
CA SER A 541 -5.24 5.21 16.52
C SER A 541 -3.90 4.68 16.00
N VAL A 542 -2.83 4.93 16.76
CA VAL A 542 -1.48 4.42 16.49
C VAL A 542 -1.16 3.32 17.49
N PHE A 543 -0.86 2.13 16.99
CA PHE A 543 -0.75 0.90 17.77
C PHE A 543 0.70 0.43 17.92
N ASN A 544 1.26 0.60 19.11
CA ASN A 544 2.56 0.07 19.52
C ASN A 544 2.49 -0.91 20.72
N GLN A 545 1.29 -1.34 21.11
CA GLN A 545 1.04 -2.12 22.34
C GLN A 545 1.66 -3.53 22.39
N SER A 546 2.27 -3.99 21.30
CA SER A 546 2.99 -5.27 21.22
C SER A 546 4.51 -5.07 21.12
N ASP A 547 5.02 -3.86 21.27
CA ASP A 547 6.46 -3.57 21.28
C ASP A 547 7.07 -3.88 22.66
N PRO A 548 7.94 -4.91 22.78
CA PRO A 548 8.59 -5.26 24.03
C PRO A 548 9.84 -4.41 24.31
N THR A 549 10.20 -3.48 23.43
CA THR A 549 11.42 -2.67 23.52
C THR A 549 11.12 -1.24 23.96
N LEU A 550 12.11 -0.59 24.57
CA LEU A 550 12.00 0.83 24.94
C LEU A 550 11.98 1.68 23.66
N ALA A 551 10.84 2.31 23.37
CA ALA A 551 10.67 3.16 22.20
C ALA A 551 11.10 4.62 22.50
N THR A 552 11.54 5.35 21.49
CA THR A 552 11.74 6.81 21.56
C THR A 552 10.91 7.44 20.47
N GLN A 553 9.89 8.17 20.88
CA GLN A 553 8.85 8.68 20.00
C GLN A 553 8.71 10.19 20.13
N THR A 554 8.14 10.81 19.11
CA THR A 554 7.88 12.26 19.12
C THR A 554 6.56 12.57 18.43
N LEU A 555 5.69 13.28 19.13
CA LEU A 555 4.51 13.94 18.57
C LEU A 555 4.80 15.44 18.43
N ASN A 556 4.72 15.96 17.22
CA ASN A 556 4.92 17.37 16.92
C ASN A 556 3.80 17.87 16.02
N GLY A 557 2.74 18.40 16.64
CA GLY A 557 1.55 18.88 15.97
C GLY A 557 0.83 17.73 15.29
N SER A 558 0.93 17.69 13.96
CA SER A 558 0.26 16.71 13.12
C SER A 558 1.19 15.62 12.57
N VAL A 559 2.37 15.47 13.18
CA VAL A 559 3.38 14.48 12.80
C VAL A 559 3.77 13.64 14.02
N PHE A 560 3.61 12.32 13.89
CA PHE A 560 4.09 11.33 14.86
C PHE A 560 5.31 10.60 14.28
N THR A 561 6.36 10.44 15.07
CA THR A 561 7.61 9.77 14.65
C THR A 561 8.00 8.67 15.63
N ASP A 562 8.19 7.46 15.11
CA ASP A 562 8.75 6.30 15.80
C ASP A 562 9.75 5.59 14.89
N GLY A 563 10.95 6.19 14.75
CA GLY A 563 11.95 5.82 13.73
C GLY A 563 11.56 6.22 12.30
N GLN A 564 10.28 6.11 11.94
CA GLN A 564 9.65 6.61 10.72
C GLN A 564 8.62 7.69 11.08
N SER A 565 8.54 8.75 10.28
CA SER A 565 7.54 9.81 10.45
C SER A 565 6.25 9.48 9.69
N HIS A 566 5.13 9.69 10.36
CA HIS A 566 3.77 9.56 9.89
C HIS A 566 3.05 10.90 10.12
N SER A 567 2.29 11.36 9.14
CA SER A 567 1.57 12.62 9.22
C SER A 567 0.07 12.38 9.24
N PHE A 568 -0.66 13.29 9.84
CA PHE A 568 -2.11 13.30 9.76
C PHE A 568 -2.62 14.72 9.51
N ASN A 569 -3.78 14.84 8.88
CA ASN A 569 -4.43 16.11 8.60
C ASN A 569 -5.92 15.95 8.83
N THR A 570 -6.55 17.03 9.31
CA THR A 570 -8.01 17.07 9.58
C THR A 570 -8.47 15.83 10.36
N ILE A 571 -7.78 15.55 11.47
CA ILE A 571 -8.14 14.53 12.45
C ILE A 571 -8.58 15.26 13.71
N GLU A 572 -9.69 14.84 14.29
CA GLU A 572 -10.26 15.44 15.50
C GLU A 572 -9.75 14.76 16.77
N GLU A 573 -9.49 13.45 16.73
CA GLU A 573 -9.01 12.66 17.87
C GLU A 573 -7.84 11.73 17.49
N LEU A 574 -6.73 11.84 18.22
CA LEU A 574 -5.57 10.94 18.13
C LEU A 574 -5.47 10.09 19.39
N THR A 575 -5.30 8.78 19.23
CA THR A 575 -4.97 7.87 20.32
C THR A 575 -3.63 7.18 20.05
N LEU A 576 -2.69 7.30 20.97
CA LEU A 576 -1.40 6.62 20.95
C LEU A 576 -1.42 5.45 21.95
N TYR A 577 -1.17 4.23 21.48
CA TYR A 577 -1.08 3.03 22.32
C TYR A 577 0.38 2.61 22.48
N GLU A 578 0.94 2.81 23.66
CA GLU A 578 2.33 2.49 23.98
C GLU A 578 2.55 1.02 24.33
N GLY A 579 3.82 0.61 24.19
CA GLY A 579 4.27 -0.77 24.30
C GLY A 579 4.65 -1.20 25.72
N PRO A 580 4.56 -2.50 26.06
CA PRO A 580 5.01 -3.03 27.36
C PRO A 580 6.53 -2.89 27.61
N GLY A 581 7.33 -2.54 26.60
CA GLY A 581 8.75 -2.20 26.76
C GLY A 581 9.02 -0.84 27.43
N GLY A 582 7.99 0.00 27.54
CA GLY A 582 8.09 1.41 27.96
C GLY A 582 8.39 2.34 26.77
N THR A 583 8.04 3.62 26.93
CA THR A 583 8.25 4.64 25.90
C THR A 583 8.86 5.92 26.49
N ASN A 584 9.82 6.52 25.79
CA ASN A 584 10.18 7.93 25.95
C ASN A 584 9.43 8.75 24.90
N LEU A 585 8.30 9.35 25.27
CA LEU A 585 7.43 10.10 24.35
C LEU A 585 7.59 11.61 24.58
N ASN A 586 8.13 12.29 23.57
CA ASN A 586 8.19 13.75 23.54
C ASN A 586 6.96 14.31 22.83
N ILE A 587 6.08 14.97 23.58
CA ILE A 587 4.91 15.69 23.06
C ILE A 587 5.32 17.15 22.92
N LEU A 588 5.87 17.46 21.76
CA LEU A 588 6.35 18.80 21.43
C LEU A 588 5.21 19.75 21.09
N ALA A 589 4.15 19.26 20.46
CA ALA A 589 2.93 20.01 20.14
C ALA A 589 1.77 19.05 19.82
N THR A 590 0.52 19.50 19.95
CA THR A 590 -0.68 18.72 19.58
C THR A 590 -1.52 19.45 18.54
N ALA A 591 -1.97 18.75 17.49
CA ALA A 591 -2.87 19.31 16.47
C ALA A 591 -4.36 19.01 16.75
N CYS A 592 -4.63 17.96 17.52
CA CYS A 592 -5.96 17.46 17.82
C CYS A 592 -6.07 17.00 19.28
N ASP A 593 -7.29 16.66 19.71
CA ASP A 593 -7.50 16.05 21.02
C ASP A 593 -6.69 14.74 21.03
N THR A 594 -5.88 14.53 22.08
CA THR A 594 -4.86 13.48 22.09
C THR A 594 -4.97 12.63 23.36
N ASP A 595 -5.17 11.32 23.18
CA ASP A 595 -5.14 10.29 24.22
C ASP A 595 -3.83 9.49 24.10
N VAL A 596 -3.09 9.35 25.21
CA VAL A 596 -1.88 8.52 25.30
C VAL A 596 -2.10 7.41 26.33
N ARG A 597 -1.87 6.16 25.91
CA ARG A 597 -2.07 4.95 26.71
C ARG A 597 -0.78 4.19 26.94
N GLY A 598 -0.17 4.36 28.11
CA GLY A 598 1.17 3.85 28.47
C GLY A 598 1.36 2.33 28.52
N ASN A 599 0.30 1.59 28.83
CA ASN A 599 0.35 0.16 29.15
C ASN A 599 1.20 -0.12 30.41
N SER A 600 1.88 -1.27 30.47
CA SER A 600 2.60 -1.77 31.66
C SER A 600 4.10 -1.48 31.65
N GLY A 601 4.60 -0.84 30.59
CA GLY A 601 5.99 -0.39 30.50
C GLY A 601 6.25 0.79 31.44
N ASN A 602 7.51 1.13 31.68
CA ASN A 602 7.85 2.36 32.39
C ASN A 602 7.96 3.50 31.38
N ASP A 603 6.98 4.39 31.37
CA ASP A 603 6.90 5.46 30.38
C ASP A 603 7.40 6.81 30.92
N HIS A 604 8.01 7.59 30.04
CA HIS A 604 8.49 8.94 30.32
C HIS A 604 7.90 9.90 29.28
N TYR A 605 6.99 10.76 29.73
CA TYR A 605 6.32 11.76 28.90
C TYR A 605 6.95 13.13 29.15
N THR A 606 7.42 13.79 28.09
CA THR A 606 7.83 15.21 28.16
C THR A 606 6.85 16.04 27.34
N VAL A 607 6.17 16.99 27.98
CA VAL A 607 5.03 17.73 27.39
C VAL A 607 5.37 19.21 27.31
N GLY A 608 5.12 19.82 26.15
CA GLY A 608 5.14 21.28 25.98
C GLY A 608 6.22 21.79 25.05
N GLY A 609 7.25 20.99 24.72
CA GLY A 609 8.31 21.43 23.80
C GLY A 609 9.09 22.67 24.26
N GLY A 610 9.00 23.01 25.55
CA GLY A 610 9.55 24.21 26.16
C GLY A 610 8.60 25.41 26.20
N ASP A 611 7.41 25.35 25.59
CA ASP A 611 6.43 26.44 25.58
C ASP A 611 5.03 25.83 25.39
N ILE A 612 4.32 25.59 26.48
CA ILE A 612 3.07 24.83 26.53
C ILE A 612 1.96 25.56 25.76
N ASP A 613 1.84 26.88 25.89
CA ASP A 613 0.75 27.66 25.30
C ASP A 613 0.97 27.97 23.81
N ALA A 614 2.21 27.95 23.31
CA ALA A 614 2.50 27.97 21.89
C ALA A 614 2.29 26.61 21.20
N ASN A 615 2.44 25.51 21.94
CA ASN A 615 2.52 24.17 21.38
C ASN A 615 1.28 23.29 21.60
N LEU A 616 0.53 23.52 22.68
CA LEU A 616 -0.74 22.85 22.91
C LEU A 616 -1.89 23.72 22.40
N ARG A 617 -3.01 23.08 22.09
CA ARG A 617 -4.23 23.78 21.74
C ARG A 617 -4.90 24.37 22.99
N PRO A 618 -5.44 25.60 22.93
CA PRO A 618 -6.34 26.07 23.96
C PRO A 618 -7.70 25.40 23.78
N GLY A 619 -8.34 25.03 24.88
CA GLY A 619 -9.59 24.26 24.80
C GLY A 619 -10.37 24.19 26.09
N VAL A 620 -11.16 23.13 26.20
CA VAL A 620 -11.94 22.77 27.39
C VAL A 620 -11.41 21.43 27.89
N ASN A 621 -11.60 21.13 29.18
CA ASN A 621 -11.09 19.94 29.87
C ASN A 621 -10.75 18.73 28.97
N ASP A 622 -9.53 18.20 29.15
CA ASP A 622 -9.03 16.92 28.58
C ASP A 622 -8.53 16.95 27.13
N ASP A 623 -8.02 18.09 26.63
CA ASP A 623 -7.38 18.20 25.30
C ASP A 623 -6.18 17.23 25.12
N LEU A 624 -5.39 17.02 26.17
CA LEU A 624 -4.37 15.98 26.24
C LEU A 624 -4.62 15.10 27.48
N LEU A 625 -4.83 13.81 27.26
CA LEU A 625 -5.07 12.82 28.30
C LEU A 625 -3.96 11.77 28.28
N ILE A 626 -3.28 11.57 29.42
CA ILE A 626 -2.18 10.60 29.56
C ILE A 626 -2.51 9.61 30.67
N TYR A 627 -2.64 8.33 30.36
CA TYR A 627 -2.90 7.31 31.39
C TYR A 627 -2.27 5.98 31.05
N SER A 628 -2.02 5.17 32.08
CA SER A 628 -1.41 3.85 31.87
C SER A 628 -2.31 2.90 31.08
N GLY A 629 -3.63 3.05 31.11
CA GLY A 629 -4.55 2.15 30.41
C GLY A 629 -4.56 0.71 30.92
N THR A 630 -3.93 0.44 32.06
CA THR A 630 -3.80 -0.89 32.68
C THR A 630 -3.94 -0.81 34.21
N ALA A 631 -4.32 -1.93 34.83
CA ALA A 631 -4.40 -2.07 36.28
C ALA A 631 -3.02 -2.17 36.95
N ASN A 632 -1.97 -2.51 36.20
CA ASN A 632 -0.60 -2.60 36.67
C ASN A 632 0.26 -1.61 35.85
N PRO A 633 0.18 -0.30 36.15
CA PRO A 633 1.04 0.69 35.52
C PRO A 633 2.51 0.41 35.83
N GLY A 634 3.40 0.80 34.91
CA GLY A 634 4.81 0.89 35.21
C GLY A 634 5.12 2.06 36.13
N ASN A 635 6.40 2.35 36.31
CA ASN A 635 6.86 3.55 37.00
C ASN A 635 6.85 4.74 36.04
N ASP A 636 5.65 5.21 35.71
CA ASP A 636 5.42 6.20 34.65
C ASP A 636 5.63 7.63 35.16
N THR A 637 6.19 8.50 34.33
CA THR A 637 6.53 9.88 34.74
C THR A 637 6.12 10.91 33.69
N ILE A 638 5.71 12.10 34.16
CA ILE A 638 5.43 13.26 33.30
C ILE A 638 6.37 14.41 33.69
N ARG A 639 6.98 15.05 32.70
CA ARG A 639 7.68 16.33 32.81
C ARG A 639 6.95 17.37 31.95
N PHE A 640 6.39 18.39 32.58
CA PHE A 640 5.87 19.57 31.90
C PHE A 640 7.02 20.55 31.68
N ASP A 641 7.39 20.74 30.42
CA ASP A 641 8.51 21.59 30.00
C ASP A 641 7.98 22.88 29.37
N ASP A 642 8.06 23.95 30.15
CA ASP A 642 7.63 25.29 29.79
C ASP A 642 8.77 26.32 29.89
N LEU A 643 10.01 25.82 29.96
CA LEU A 643 11.20 26.62 30.29
C LEU A 643 11.53 27.73 29.29
N ASN A 644 11.08 27.65 28.05
CA ASN A 644 11.35 28.64 27.01
C ASN A 644 10.24 29.69 26.91
N ASP A 645 9.12 29.52 27.61
CA ASP A 645 8.10 30.56 27.72
C ASP A 645 8.65 31.75 28.53
N THR A 646 8.36 32.94 28.03
CA THR A 646 8.76 34.23 28.61
C THR A 646 7.56 35.05 29.11
N ASN A 647 6.35 34.51 28.99
CA ASN A 647 5.12 35.10 29.50
C ASN A 647 4.92 34.74 30.97
N LEU A 648 4.07 35.53 31.64
CA LEU A 648 3.66 35.23 33.01
C LEU A 648 2.48 34.27 33.00
N ASP A 649 2.64 33.14 33.67
CA ASP A 649 1.66 32.07 33.63
C ASP A 649 1.02 31.79 34.96
N THR A 650 -0.13 31.11 34.89
CA THR A 650 -0.69 30.44 36.06
C THR A 650 -0.88 28.97 35.80
N TYR A 651 -0.27 28.13 36.64
CA TYR A 651 -0.40 26.68 36.61
C TYR A 651 -1.27 26.23 37.77
N PHE A 652 -2.36 25.54 37.48
CA PHE A 652 -3.19 24.91 38.50
C PHE A 652 -3.03 23.41 38.45
N PHE A 653 -2.64 22.81 39.57
CA PHE A 653 -2.72 21.37 39.81
C PHE A 653 -3.99 21.08 40.58
N GLU A 654 -4.87 20.31 39.97
CA GLU A 654 -6.24 20.07 40.43
C GLU A 654 -6.61 18.60 40.26
N ARG A 655 -7.62 18.15 40.98
CA ARG A 655 -8.17 16.80 40.83
C ARG A 655 -9.39 16.77 39.94
N THR A 656 -9.38 15.87 38.95
CA THR A 656 -10.53 15.59 38.08
C THR A 656 -11.20 14.30 38.52
N GLY A 657 -11.90 14.35 39.65
CA GLY A 657 -12.59 13.19 40.23
C GLY A 657 -11.76 12.42 41.26
N THR A 658 -12.00 11.12 41.41
CA THR A 658 -11.46 10.32 42.53
C THR A 658 -10.15 9.60 42.23
N ALA A 659 -9.68 9.54 40.98
CA ALA A 659 -8.47 8.82 40.60
C ALA A 659 -7.58 9.51 39.55
N SER A 660 -7.93 10.74 39.15
CA SER A 660 -7.20 11.50 38.13
C SER A 660 -6.80 12.87 38.66
N ASP A 661 -5.65 13.34 38.19
CA ASP A 661 -5.12 14.67 38.42
C ASP A 661 -5.07 15.42 37.07
N GLN A 662 -4.98 16.75 37.12
CA GLN A 662 -4.93 17.60 35.94
C GLN A 662 -4.03 18.82 36.19
N LEU A 663 -3.33 19.22 35.13
CA LEU A 663 -2.70 20.52 34.98
C LEU A 663 -3.61 21.38 34.12
N ARG A 664 -3.97 22.55 34.65
CA ARG A 664 -4.63 23.63 33.91
C ARG A 664 -3.69 24.83 33.88
N LYS A 665 -3.02 25.07 32.75
CA LYS A 665 -2.22 26.28 32.51
C LYS A 665 -3.14 27.39 31.99
N VAL A 666 -2.93 28.61 32.47
CA VAL A 666 -3.63 29.81 32.03
C VAL A 666 -2.61 30.85 31.58
N ASP A 667 -2.70 31.25 30.31
CA ASP A 667 -2.04 32.45 29.78
C ASP A 667 -3.12 33.39 29.22
N GLY A 668 -3.20 34.59 29.79
CA GLY A 668 -4.22 35.58 29.47
C GLY A 668 -5.66 35.04 29.59
N ALA A 669 -6.34 34.87 28.45
CA ALA A 669 -7.70 34.34 28.38
C ALA A 669 -7.76 32.85 27.96
N ASN A 670 -6.63 32.28 27.55
CA ASN A 670 -6.54 30.91 27.06
C ASN A 670 -6.26 29.96 28.23
N GLN A 671 -6.76 28.73 28.11
CA GLN A 671 -6.52 27.67 29.09
C GLN A 671 -6.13 26.40 28.36
N TYR A 672 -5.16 25.69 28.93
CA TYR A 672 -4.57 24.48 28.37
C TYR A 672 -4.67 23.37 29.41
N TYR A 673 -5.17 22.22 29.01
CA TYR A 673 -5.50 21.13 29.91
C TYR A 673 -4.71 19.88 29.60
N VAL A 674 -4.04 19.34 30.61
CA VAL A 674 -3.43 18.00 30.55
C VAL A 674 -3.90 17.20 31.74
N ALA A 675 -4.67 16.14 31.51
CA ALA A 675 -5.16 15.25 32.57
C ALA A 675 -4.37 13.94 32.58
N TRP A 676 -4.20 13.34 33.75
CA TRP A 676 -3.55 12.04 33.86
C TRP A 676 -4.07 11.14 34.98
N SER A 677 -3.80 9.85 34.84
CA SER A 677 -4.03 8.84 35.87
C SER A 677 -3.03 7.69 35.76
N GLY A 678 -2.73 7.03 36.89
CA GLY A 678 -1.77 5.92 36.90
C GLY A 678 -0.30 6.34 36.73
N ILE A 679 0.02 7.61 36.97
CA ILE A 679 1.39 8.17 36.88
C ILE A 679 2.07 8.12 38.24
N ALA A 680 3.35 7.75 38.28
CA ALA A 680 4.12 7.60 39.51
C ALA A 680 4.72 8.93 40.01
N SER A 681 5.06 9.86 39.11
CA SER A 681 5.53 11.20 39.49
C SER A 681 5.38 12.23 38.38
N VAL A 682 5.17 13.49 38.77
CA VAL A 682 5.08 14.65 37.88
C VAL A 682 6.15 15.68 38.25
N THR A 683 6.80 16.27 37.25
CA THR A 683 7.66 17.44 37.39
C THR A 683 7.11 18.58 36.54
N LEU A 684 6.98 19.77 37.14
CA LEU A 684 6.81 21.03 36.43
C LEU A 684 8.15 21.75 36.32
N ASP A 685 8.51 22.14 35.12
CA ASP A 685 9.51 23.17 34.85
C ASP A 685 8.77 24.39 34.29
N ALA A 686 8.48 25.34 35.19
CA ALA A 686 7.69 26.53 34.88
C ALA A 686 8.46 27.52 33.98
N SER A 687 7.71 28.51 33.46
CA SER A 687 8.21 29.53 32.54
C SER A 687 9.33 30.37 33.13
N ASN A 688 10.30 30.73 32.28
CA ASN A 688 11.43 31.60 32.65
C ASN A 688 11.08 33.09 32.45
N ALA A 689 9.85 33.47 32.79
CA ALA A 689 9.32 34.80 32.55
C ALA A 689 10.22 35.90 33.17
N PRO A 690 10.83 36.78 32.37
CA PRO A 690 11.70 37.81 32.90
C PRO A 690 10.84 38.93 33.50
N THR A 691 10.76 39.01 34.84
CA THR A 691 9.94 40.04 35.47
C THR A 691 10.65 40.90 36.50
N GLN A 692 10.11 42.12 36.62
CA GLN A 692 10.44 43.09 37.66
C GLN A 692 9.97 42.54 39.01
N GLU A 693 10.68 42.91 40.09
CA GLU A 693 10.64 42.38 41.47
C GLU A 693 9.29 41.89 42.08
N PHE A 694 8.09 42.04 41.51
CA PHE A 694 6.83 41.65 42.17
C PHE A 694 5.70 41.10 41.27
N THR A 695 5.97 40.79 40.00
CA THR A 695 4.97 40.10 39.13
C THR A 695 5.47 38.70 38.86
N ALA A 696 4.80 37.70 39.41
CA ALA A 696 5.28 36.34 39.46
C ALA A 696 4.43 35.37 38.65
N SER A 697 5.07 34.33 38.10
CA SER A 697 4.35 33.15 37.62
C SER A 697 3.70 32.48 38.82
N SER A 698 2.43 32.09 38.69
CA SER A 698 1.63 31.59 39.80
C SER A 698 1.46 30.08 39.69
N ILE A 699 1.99 29.34 40.64
CA ILE A 699 1.81 27.89 40.74
C ILE A 699 0.87 27.59 41.92
N VAL A 700 -0.28 27.00 41.61
CA VAL A 700 -1.35 26.73 42.58
C VAL A 700 -1.64 25.23 42.61
N VAL A 701 -1.36 24.58 43.73
CA VAL A 701 -1.72 23.19 43.97
C VAL A 701 -2.95 23.20 44.86
N THR A 702 -4.11 22.84 44.30
CA THR A 702 -5.36 22.76 45.06
C THR A 702 -5.49 21.41 45.76
N ASP A 703 -5.28 20.33 45.03
CA ASP A 703 -5.19 18.95 45.52
C ASP A 703 -4.51 18.12 44.40
N ILE A 704 -3.73 17.11 44.77
CA ILE A 704 -3.05 16.22 43.83
C ILE A 704 -2.75 14.86 44.49
N LEU A 705 -3.01 13.76 43.78
CA LEU A 705 -2.62 12.42 44.23
C LEU A 705 -1.18 12.08 43.88
N THR A 706 -0.78 12.46 42.67
CA THR A 706 0.52 12.12 42.10
C THR A 706 1.63 12.92 42.79
N PRO A 707 2.73 12.29 43.22
CA PRO A 707 3.89 13.00 43.73
C PRO A 707 4.37 14.09 42.76
N LEU A 708 4.48 15.33 43.25
CA LEU A 708 4.75 16.52 42.45
C LEU A 708 6.08 17.15 42.83
N ARG A 709 6.87 17.48 41.81
CA ARG A 709 8.01 18.40 41.88
C ARG A 709 7.70 19.68 41.11
N ILE A 710 7.99 20.82 41.71
CA ILE A 710 7.87 22.15 41.09
C ILE A 710 9.27 22.77 41.01
N ASN A 711 9.67 23.13 39.80
CA ASN A 711 10.80 24.01 39.53
C ASN A 711 10.23 25.32 38.96
N GLY A 712 10.33 26.43 39.73
CA GLY A 712 9.97 27.78 39.27
C GLY A 712 10.96 28.34 38.24
N ASN A 713 12.24 27.96 38.42
CA ASN A 713 13.36 28.29 37.54
C ASN A 713 13.82 29.75 37.65
N GLY A 714 13.51 30.60 36.67
CA GLY A 714 14.00 31.97 36.61
C GLY A 714 12.84 32.95 36.52
N GLY A 715 12.97 34.09 37.21
CA GLY A 715 11.86 35.04 37.37
C GLY A 715 11.45 35.14 38.83
N SER A 716 10.29 35.72 39.10
CA SER A 716 9.67 35.62 40.42
C SER A 716 8.57 34.57 40.36
N ASP A 717 8.50 33.67 41.34
CA ASP A 717 7.52 32.59 41.37
C ASP A 717 6.66 32.63 42.62
N SER A 718 5.35 32.45 42.46
CA SER A 718 4.40 32.37 43.56
C SER A 718 3.82 30.96 43.65
N VAL A 719 4.39 30.15 44.53
CA VAL A 719 3.95 28.77 44.78
C VAL A 719 3.01 28.72 45.97
N SER A 720 1.82 28.18 45.77
CA SER A 720 0.79 28.04 46.79
C SER A 720 0.23 26.62 46.80
N ILE A 721 0.20 25.99 47.97
CA ILE A 721 -0.21 24.59 48.13
C ILE A 721 -1.31 24.53 49.19
N ALA A 722 -2.49 24.04 48.80
CA ALA A 722 -3.60 23.67 49.69
C ALA A 722 -3.40 22.21 50.15
N ASP A 723 -3.78 21.25 49.30
CA ASP A 723 -3.68 19.82 49.59
C ASP A 723 -2.71 19.09 48.65
N ALA A 724 -2.13 17.99 49.16
CA ALA A 724 -1.43 16.99 48.36
C ALA A 724 -1.35 15.65 49.10
N ALA A 725 -1.49 14.53 48.40
CA ALA A 725 -1.43 13.19 49.00
C ALA A 725 -0.01 12.75 49.41
N ALA A 726 1.01 13.36 48.80
CA ALA A 726 2.42 13.15 49.10
C ALA A 726 3.13 14.50 49.24
N PRO A 727 4.32 14.54 49.88
CA PRO A 727 5.06 15.79 50.00
C PRO A 727 5.39 16.39 48.62
N VAL A 728 5.11 17.68 48.44
CA VAL A 728 5.44 18.43 47.21
C VAL A 728 6.87 18.94 47.33
N VAL A 729 7.73 18.61 46.36
CA VAL A 729 9.10 19.10 46.30
C VAL A 729 9.12 20.43 45.56
N VAL A 730 9.68 21.47 46.15
CA VAL A 730 9.69 22.83 45.58
C VAL A 730 11.12 23.34 45.48
N ASN A 731 11.41 23.98 44.34
CA ASN A 731 12.54 24.87 44.11
C ASN A 731 11.97 26.08 43.35
N THR A 732 11.86 27.25 43.98
CA THR A 732 11.36 28.45 43.30
C THR A 732 12.41 28.99 42.35
N GLY A 733 13.70 28.84 42.66
CA GLY A 733 14.79 28.97 41.71
C GLY A 733 15.66 30.20 41.95
N LEU A 734 16.12 30.83 40.87
CA LEU A 734 16.98 32.02 40.94
C LEU A 734 16.13 33.27 40.71
N GLY A 735 15.30 33.62 41.70
CA GLY A 735 14.42 34.78 41.72
C GLY A 735 14.67 35.69 42.92
N ASP A 736 14.52 37.01 42.74
CA ASP A 736 14.71 37.99 43.83
C ASP A 736 13.43 38.21 44.65
N ALA A 737 12.30 37.56 44.29
CA ALA A 737 10.98 37.83 44.84
C ALA A 737 10.02 36.63 44.88
N ASP A 738 10.55 35.45 45.18
CA ASP A 738 9.74 34.23 45.23
C ASP A 738 8.84 34.16 46.47
N SER A 739 7.67 33.56 46.32
CA SER A 739 6.66 33.39 47.36
C SER A 739 6.30 31.93 47.51
N LEU A 740 6.34 31.42 48.74
CA LEU A 740 5.88 30.08 49.08
C LEU A 740 4.81 30.13 50.18
N ILE A 741 3.62 29.62 49.88
CA ILE A 741 2.52 29.51 50.83
C ILE A 741 2.16 28.04 51.02
N VAL A 742 2.29 27.55 52.25
CA VAL A 742 2.04 26.16 52.63
C VAL A 742 0.73 26.07 53.42
N ASN A 743 -0.16 25.20 52.96
CA ASN A 743 -1.52 24.98 53.44
C ASN A 743 -2.47 26.17 53.25
N THR A 744 -2.72 26.59 52.00
CA THR A 744 -3.50 27.80 51.71
C THR A 744 -4.94 27.79 52.22
N ASP A 745 -5.57 26.64 52.37
CA ASP A 745 -6.95 26.47 52.80
C ASP A 745 -7.09 26.04 54.27
N SER A 746 -6.00 26.17 55.04
CA SER A 746 -5.91 25.86 56.47
C SER A 746 -7.20 26.18 57.24
N GLY A 747 -7.76 25.16 57.90
CA GLY A 747 -9.04 25.27 58.58
C GLY A 747 -9.32 24.12 59.55
N ALA A 748 -10.46 24.14 60.21
CA ALA A 748 -10.86 23.04 61.10
C ALA A 748 -11.27 21.82 60.26
N GLY A 749 -10.58 20.69 60.42
CA GLY A 749 -10.86 19.43 59.70
C GLY A 749 -10.11 19.27 58.37
N ASP A 750 -9.27 20.24 58.04
CA ASP A 750 -8.36 20.25 56.89
C ASP A 750 -7.20 19.24 57.06
N ALA A 751 -6.73 18.69 55.93
CA ALA A 751 -5.65 17.71 55.93
C ALA A 751 -4.28 18.40 56.01
N PRO A 752 -3.29 17.80 56.71
CA PRO A 752 -1.96 18.40 56.77
C PRO A 752 -1.21 18.19 55.46
N VAL A 753 -0.61 19.25 54.92
CA VAL A 753 0.26 19.19 53.75
C VAL A 753 1.73 19.38 54.13
N THR A 754 2.63 18.71 53.41
CA THR A 754 4.08 18.87 53.57
C THR A 754 4.70 19.35 52.26
N VAL A 755 5.50 20.40 52.34
CA VAL A 755 6.36 20.88 51.25
C VAL A 755 7.81 20.59 51.62
N VAL A 756 8.62 20.14 50.67
CA VAL A 756 10.04 19.82 50.87
C VAL A 756 10.89 20.72 49.98
N VAL A 757 11.85 21.40 50.60
CA VAL A 757 12.90 22.14 49.90
C VAL A 757 14.21 21.37 50.08
N GLU A 758 14.67 20.75 49.00
CA GLU A 758 15.89 19.92 48.99
C GLU A 758 17.10 20.62 48.36
N GLN A 759 16.89 21.76 47.73
CA GLN A 759 17.92 22.64 47.20
C GLN A 759 17.83 23.98 47.92
N SER A 760 18.96 24.67 48.08
CA SER A 760 18.97 26.00 48.70
C SER A 760 18.07 26.96 47.92
N ASP A 761 17.27 27.75 48.64
CA ASP A 761 16.25 28.62 48.04
C ASP A 761 16.14 29.96 48.78
N ASP A 762 15.76 31.02 48.07
CA ASP A 762 15.62 32.38 48.62
C ASP A 762 14.19 32.90 48.41
N LEU A 763 13.43 32.97 49.49
CA LEU A 763 12.01 33.30 49.45
C LEU A 763 11.79 34.73 49.97
N GLU A 764 11.23 35.58 49.13
CA GLU A 764 10.79 36.91 49.52
C GLU A 764 9.50 36.87 50.33
N ASP A 765 8.60 35.94 50.08
CA ASP A 765 7.40 35.69 50.88
C ASP A 765 7.34 34.22 51.31
N LEU A 766 7.11 33.98 52.60
CA LEU A 766 6.97 32.62 53.14
C LEU A 766 5.84 32.63 54.18
N ASP A 767 4.81 31.84 53.94
CA ASP A 767 3.67 31.69 54.83
C ASP A 767 3.39 30.20 55.06
N ILE A 768 3.68 29.73 56.28
CA ILE A 768 3.40 28.35 56.69
C ILE A 768 2.19 28.41 57.62
N ARG A 769 1.03 28.03 57.09
CA ARG A 769 -0.26 28.10 57.78
C ARG A 769 -0.49 26.88 58.68
N PRO A 770 -1.44 26.93 59.65
CA PRO A 770 -1.74 25.80 60.52
C PRO A 770 -1.97 24.51 59.73
N GLY A 771 -1.45 23.37 60.20
CA GLY A 771 -1.53 22.09 59.47
C GLY A 771 -0.46 21.90 58.39
N GLY A 772 0.11 22.98 57.86
CA GLY A 772 1.21 22.94 56.89
C GLY A 772 2.57 22.66 57.54
N THR A 773 3.42 21.93 56.82
CA THR A 773 4.83 21.70 57.18
C THR A 773 5.73 22.10 56.02
N LEU A 774 6.67 23.02 56.24
CA LEU A 774 7.82 23.21 55.35
C LEU A 774 9.01 22.42 55.90
N ARG A 775 9.48 21.44 55.14
CA ARG A 775 10.67 20.65 55.46
C ARG A 775 11.87 21.14 54.66
N VAL A 776 12.93 21.54 55.34
CA VAL A 776 14.21 21.90 54.74
C VAL A 776 15.13 20.67 54.80
N GLY A 777 15.38 20.08 53.63
CA GLY A 777 16.16 18.87 53.47
C GLY A 777 17.62 19.03 53.91
N THR A 778 18.30 17.90 54.09
CA THR A 778 19.69 17.88 54.55
C THR A 778 20.61 18.66 53.61
N GLY A 779 21.31 19.65 54.15
CA GLY A 779 22.23 20.51 53.39
C GLY A 779 21.57 21.65 52.60
N ALA A 780 20.24 21.70 52.51
CA ALA A 780 19.53 22.84 51.93
C ALA A 780 19.44 24.01 52.93
N THR A 781 19.40 25.23 52.41
CA THR A 781 19.14 26.44 53.20
C THR A 781 17.99 27.20 52.60
N VAL A 782 16.98 27.51 53.40
CA VAL A 782 15.90 28.44 53.02
C VAL A 782 16.21 29.81 53.60
N VAL A 783 16.22 30.84 52.76
CA VAL A 783 16.38 32.23 53.18
C VAL A 783 15.03 32.93 53.10
N LYS A 784 14.76 33.78 54.08
CA LYS A 784 13.65 34.74 54.04
C LYS A 784 14.21 36.15 53.83
N THR A 785 14.13 36.68 52.61
CA THR A 785 14.98 37.76 52.10
C THR A 785 14.64 39.17 52.60
N ARG A 786 13.37 39.61 52.60
CA ARG A 786 13.00 40.95 53.14
C ARG A 786 11.72 40.94 53.98
N ASN A 787 11.51 42.06 54.67
CA ASN A 787 10.35 42.34 55.51
C ASN A 787 9.30 43.15 54.74
N ARG A 788 8.52 42.52 53.87
CA ARG A 788 7.25 43.12 53.47
C ARG A 788 6.25 42.91 54.59
N SER A 789 5.79 44.01 55.19
CA SER A 789 4.66 44.05 56.11
C SER A 789 3.35 43.80 55.37
N LEU A 790 3.18 42.63 54.76
CA LEU A 790 1.85 42.07 54.57
C LEU A 790 1.46 41.47 55.92
N ASN A 791 0.22 41.69 56.36
CA ASN A 791 -0.31 41.10 57.59
C ASN A 791 -0.47 39.57 57.45
N LEU A 792 0.61 38.86 57.13
CA LEU A 792 0.70 37.41 57.11
C LEU A 792 1.30 36.97 58.43
N THR A 793 0.60 36.04 59.06
CA THR A 793 0.89 35.57 60.41
C THR A 793 2.00 34.52 60.27
N PHE A 794 3.23 35.00 60.05
CA PHE A 794 4.39 34.23 59.65
C PHE A 794 4.70 33.08 60.64
N LEU A 795 4.77 31.86 60.11
CA LEU A 795 5.02 30.58 60.79
C LEU A 795 4.01 30.22 61.88
N ASN A 796 2.81 29.79 61.48
CA ASN A 796 1.79 29.17 62.33
C ASN A 796 1.65 27.65 62.14
N GLY A 797 2.25 27.10 61.08
CA GLY A 797 2.49 25.67 60.91
C GLY A 797 3.89 25.24 61.39
N VAL A 798 4.44 24.22 60.77
CA VAL A 798 5.72 23.61 61.18
C VAL A 798 6.83 23.98 60.19
N LEU A 799 7.94 24.50 60.69
CA LEU A 799 9.22 24.52 59.99
C LEU A 799 10.07 23.34 60.49
N ASP A 800 10.21 22.32 59.67
CA ASP A 800 11.00 21.13 59.94
C ASP A 800 12.39 21.29 59.31
N LEU A 801 13.41 21.49 60.14
CA LEU A 801 14.77 21.72 59.66
C LEU A 801 15.50 20.46 59.23
N ALA A 802 14.93 19.24 59.26
CA ALA A 802 15.42 17.96 58.69
C ALA A 802 16.88 17.81 58.14
N GLY A 803 17.89 18.34 58.86
CA GLY A 803 19.30 18.42 58.41
C GLY A 803 19.70 19.68 57.63
N GLY A 804 18.77 20.58 57.32
CA GLY A 804 18.99 21.87 56.67
C GLY A 804 19.06 23.07 57.63
N ALA A 805 18.96 24.26 57.05
CA ALA A 805 19.06 25.54 57.75
C ALA A 805 18.04 26.57 57.25
N PHE A 806 17.76 27.55 58.09
CA PHE A 806 16.89 28.67 57.78
C PHE A 806 17.55 29.99 58.17
N ILE A 807 17.57 30.97 57.27
CA ILE A 807 18.07 32.32 57.54
C ILE A 807 16.89 33.29 57.51
N SER A 808 16.68 34.02 58.62
CA SER A 808 15.80 35.19 58.63
C SER A 808 16.65 36.45 58.49
N ARG A 809 16.44 37.22 57.42
CA ARG A 809 17.20 38.47 57.22
C ARG A 809 16.86 39.53 58.28
N ALA A 810 17.83 40.41 58.54
CA ALA A 810 17.70 41.48 59.53
C ALA A 810 16.38 42.27 59.38
N GLY A 811 15.66 42.41 60.49
CA GLY A 811 14.36 43.08 60.50
C GLY A 811 13.20 42.19 60.03
N GLY A 812 13.39 40.88 59.91
CA GLY A 812 12.33 39.90 59.64
C GLY A 812 11.18 39.89 60.67
N PRO A 813 10.07 39.18 60.37
CA PRO A 813 8.82 39.29 61.14
C PRO A 813 8.83 38.59 62.50
N ILE A 814 9.79 37.69 62.77
CA ILE A 814 9.93 36.99 64.05
C ILE A 814 11.16 37.50 64.79
N THR A 815 10.97 37.89 66.06
CA THR A 815 12.06 38.21 66.98
C THR A 815 12.79 36.95 67.44
N LEU A 816 14.02 37.06 67.94
CA LEU A 816 14.75 35.91 68.53
C LEU A 816 13.91 35.15 69.58
N ASP A 817 13.21 35.86 70.47
CA ASP A 817 12.31 35.25 71.47
C ASP A 817 11.13 34.50 70.82
N GLY A 818 10.62 35.04 69.71
CA GLY A 818 9.57 34.39 68.93
C GLY A 818 10.05 33.13 68.21
N PHE A 819 11.31 33.09 67.76
CA PHE A 819 11.93 31.86 67.22
C PHE A 819 12.14 30.85 68.34
N ARG A 820 12.71 31.26 69.47
CA ARG A 820 12.90 30.41 70.65
C ARG A 820 11.59 29.77 71.10
N SER A 821 10.52 30.54 71.21
CA SER A 821 9.20 30.04 71.61
C SER A 821 8.70 28.92 70.69
N ARG A 822 8.93 29.04 69.37
CA ARG A 822 8.55 28.02 68.39
C ARG A 822 9.51 26.82 68.39
N ILE A 823 10.79 27.02 68.68
CA ILE A 823 11.75 25.92 68.89
C ILE A 823 11.37 25.12 70.13
N ILE A 824 10.99 25.74 71.24
CA ILE A 824 10.50 25.04 72.44
C ILE A 824 9.28 24.17 72.09
N ALA A 825 8.33 24.74 71.36
CA ALA A 825 7.14 24.02 70.89
C ALA A 825 7.51 22.81 70.02
N GLY A 826 8.47 22.97 69.09
CA GLY A 826 8.94 21.88 68.22
C GLY A 826 9.86 20.85 68.89
N ARG A 827 10.65 21.27 69.88
CA ARG A 827 11.51 20.40 70.72
C ARG A 827 10.68 19.38 71.47
N ASN A 828 9.49 19.75 71.97
CA ASN A 828 8.55 18.85 72.64
C ASN A 828 9.24 17.97 73.72
N GLY A 829 9.95 18.60 74.64
CA GLY A 829 10.69 17.90 75.71
C GLY A 829 11.87 17.05 75.22
N GLY A 830 12.40 17.30 74.01
CA GLY A 830 13.53 16.61 73.41
C GLY A 830 13.15 15.60 72.33
N ALA A 831 11.85 15.39 72.07
CA ALA A 831 11.36 14.49 71.03
C ALA A 831 11.50 15.05 69.60
N TRP A 832 11.68 16.36 69.44
CA TRP A 832 11.89 17.05 68.14
C TRP A 832 10.80 16.84 67.08
N ASN A 833 9.63 16.36 67.49
CA ASN A 833 8.46 16.12 66.64
C ASN A 833 7.28 17.01 67.03
N GLY A 834 7.54 18.08 67.78
CA GLY A 834 6.51 18.98 68.26
C GLY A 834 5.81 19.71 67.13
N THR A 835 4.50 19.90 67.32
CA THR A 835 3.62 20.69 66.46
C THR A 835 2.80 21.62 67.34
N GLY A 836 2.31 22.75 66.80
CA GLY A 836 1.55 23.71 67.60
C GLY A 836 0.79 24.72 66.76
N ALA A 837 -0.41 25.12 67.23
CA ALA A 837 -1.28 26.06 66.52
C ALA A 837 -0.72 27.50 66.42
N GLY A 838 0.27 27.84 67.24
CA GLY A 838 1.03 29.10 67.17
C GLY A 838 2.36 28.98 66.39
N GLY A 839 2.53 27.87 65.67
CA GLY A 839 3.75 27.50 64.96
C GLY A 839 4.76 26.70 65.80
N ALA A 840 5.55 25.87 65.12
CA ALA A 840 6.62 25.09 65.74
C ALA A 840 7.84 25.00 64.81
N ILE A 841 9.03 24.94 65.38
CA ILE A 841 10.29 24.70 64.66
C ILE A 841 10.88 23.42 65.20
N ASN A 842 10.89 22.38 64.38
CA ASN A 842 11.29 21.05 64.78
C ASN A 842 12.37 20.51 63.83
N SER A 843 12.77 19.26 64.04
CA SER A 843 13.67 18.58 63.10
C SER A 843 13.36 17.09 63.11
N SER A 844 12.75 16.60 62.04
CA SER A 844 12.47 15.18 61.85
C SER A 844 13.74 14.32 61.85
N LEU A 845 14.88 14.90 61.42
CA LEU A 845 16.18 14.26 61.53
C LEU A 845 16.63 14.16 63.00
N ALA A 846 16.51 15.22 63.79
CA ALA A 846 16.84 15.17 65.22
C ALA A 846 15.91 14.21 66.00
N ALA A 847 14.62 14.17 65.65
CA ALA A 847 13.61 13.30 66.28
C ALA A 847 13.90 11.80 66.13
N THR A 848 14.63 11.43 65.08
CA THR A 848 15.01 10.04 64.79
C THR A 848 16.46 9.74 65.15
N SER A 849 17.21 10.74 65.60
CA SER A 849 18.63 10.63 65.89
C SER A 849 18.89 10.15 67.30
N LEU A 850 19.91 9.30 67.44
CA LEU A 850 20.46 8.91 68.75
C LEU A 850 21.56 9.87 69.23
N LEU A 851 21.85 10.94 68.48
CA LEU A 851 23.10 11.72 68.61
C LEU A 851 23.02 13.00 69.46
N ALA A 852 21.99 13.19 70.29
CA ALA A 852 21.81 14.47 71.00
C ALA A 852 21.80 15.66 70.01
N ASP A 853 21.05 15.47 68.93
CA ASP A 853 20.84 16.50 67.91
C ASP A 853 19.80 17.53 68.38
N ALA A 854 19.90 18.73 67.81
CA ALA A 854 19.09 19.88 68.16
C ALA A 854 18.91 20.86 66.99
N VAL A 855 18.14 21.92 67.25
CA VAL A 855 18.03 23.10 66.37
C VAL A 855 18.67 24.29 67.07
N GLY A 856 19.87 24.65 66.65
CA GLY A 856 20.56 25.83 67.18
C GLY A 856 20.05 27.11 66.54
N TYR A 857 20.09 28.22 67.27
CA TYR A 857 19.73 29.55 66.76
C TYR A 857 20.61 30.66 67.31
N GLY A 858 20.81 31.73 66.54
CA GLY A 858 21.60 32.89 66.96
C GLY A 858 21.66 34.01 65.93
N LEU A 859 22.05 35.22 66.36
CA LEU A 859 22.33 36.32 65.43
C LEU A 859 23.65 36.07 64.69
N GLY A 860 23.73 36.53 63.45
CA GLY A 860 24.95 36.47 62.63
C GLY A 860 26.16 37.15 63.27
N SER A 861 25.95 38.10 64.19
CA SER A 861 27.02 38.77 64.95
C SER A 861 27.50 38.01 66.18
N GLU A 862 26.81 36.92 66.57
CA GLU A 862 27.06 36.14 67.79
C GLU A 862 27.59 34.73 67.48
N ILE A 863 27.53 34.30 66.22
CA ILE A 863 27.93 32.98 65.73
C ILE A 863 29.28 33.03 64.99
N ALA A 864 29.91 31.87 64.75
CA ALA A 864 31.23 31.81 64.12
C ALA A 864 31.19 31.84 62.58
N ILE A 865 30.09 31.37 61.98
CA ILE A 865 29.98 31.22 60.52
C ILE A 865 29.41 32.47 59.85
N SER A 866 29.98 32.85 58.70
CA SER A 866 29.54 33.99 57.89
C SER A 866 28.77 33.61 56.63
N SER A 867 28.56 32.31 56.39
CA SER A 867 27.80 31.79 55.24
C SER A 867 27.33 30.35 55.46
N ILE A 868 26.21 29.98 54.85
CA ILE A 868 25.67 28.61 54.81
C ILE A 868 24.89 28.38 53.51
N GLY A 869 25.02 27.21 52.89
CA GLY A 869 24.23 26.84 51.71
C GLY A 869 24.36 27.79 50.50
N GLY A 870 25.47 28.52 50.37
CA GLY A 870 25.69 29.54 49.33
C GLY A 870 25.30 30.98 49.72
N PHE A 871 24.58 31.15 50.83
CA PHE A 871 24.12 32.45 51.30
C PHE A 871 25.06 33.04 52.34
N SER A 872 25.33 34.35 52.26
CA SER A 872 26.03 35.09 53.32
C SER A 872 25.13 35.28 54.53
N ILE A 873 25.69 35.33 55.73
CA ILE A 873 24.99 35.66 56.98
C ILE A 873 25.51 37.02 57.46
N ALA A 874 24.65 38.03 57.48
CA ALA A 874 24.98 39.36 58.00
C ALA A 874 24.80 39.44 59.52
N GLY A 875 25.45 40.40 60.18
CA GLY A 875 25.43 40.51 61.64
C GLY A 875 24.05 40.66 62.30
N GLY A 876 23.06 41.14 61.54
CA GLY A 876 21.67 41.27 61.99
C GLY A 876 20.73 40.14 61.55
N ASP A 877 21.21 39.17 60.77
CA ASP A 877 20.41 38.02 60.35
C ASP A 877 20.30 37.01 61.51
N VAL A 878 19.20 36.25 61.56
CA VAL A 878 19.05 35.12 62.48
C VAL A 878 19.26 33.83 61.70
N LEU A 879 20.21 33.01 62.14
CA LEU A 879 20.37 31.64 61.65
C LEU A 879 19.65 30.68 62.57
N LEU A 880 18.87 29.76 61.99
CA LEU A 880 18.43 28.53 62.62
C LEU A 880 19.01 27.37 61.82
N ARG A 881 19.56 26.36 62.49
CA ARG A 881 20.05 25.16 61.77
C ARG A 881 19.93 23.90 62.60
N TYR A 882 19.75 22.79 61.91
CA TYR A 882 20.03 21.49 62.50
C TYR A 882 21.51 21.42 62.94
N THR A 883 21.73 21.06 64.20
CA THR A 883 23.06 20.90 64.78
C THR A 883 23.03 19.97 66.01
N PHE A 884 24.07 19.99 66.85
CA PHE A 884 24.15 19.26 68.10
C PHE A 884 23.78 20.14 69.30
N TYR A 885 23.29 19.54 70.39
CA TYR A 885 23.15 20.27 71.65
C TYR A 885 24.48 20.91 72.06
N GLY A 886 24.47 22.22 72.31
CA GLY A 886 25.66 22.97 72.74
C GLY A 886 26.63 23.38 71.64
N ASP A 887 26.29 23.25 70.35
CA ASP A 887 26.99 23.97 69.27
C ASP A 887 26.59 25.46 69.31
N THR A 888 27.15 26.19 70.27
CA THR A 888 26.78 27.56 70.63
C THR A 888 27.25 28.60 69.61
N ASP A 889 28.22 28.26 68.75
CA ASP A 889 28.69 29.14 67.68
C ASP A 889 28.15 28.77 66.29
N LEU A 890 27.30 27.74 66.23
CA LEU A 890 26.64 27.22 65.02
C LEU A 890 27.64 26.85 63.92
N ASN A 891 28.82 26.32 64.26
CA ASN A 891 29.79 25.83 63.29
C ASN A 891 29.55 24.34 62.93
N GLY A 892 28.80 23.60 63.74
CA GLY A 892 28.46 22.18 63.53
C GLY A 892 29.33 21.18 64.25
N VAL A 893 30.15 21.65 65.17
CA VAL A 893 31.02 20.86 66.04
C VAL A 893 30.84 21.42 67.44
N VAL A 894 30.75 20.53 68.43
CA VAL A 894 30.84 20.94 69.83
C VAL A 894 32.30 20.85 70.26
N ASP A 895 32.95 21.94 70.63
CA ASP A 895 34.34 21.91 71.07
C ASP A 895 34.65 22.86 72.24
N PHE A 896 35.94 23.15 72.44
CA PHE A 896 36.38 24.00 73.54
C PHE A 896 35.76 25.41 73.49
N ASP A 897 35.54 25.95 72.28
CA ASP A 897 34.98 27.28 72.12
C ASP A 897 33.53 27.31 72.62
N ASP A 898 32.79 26.22 72.46
CA ASP A 898 31.43 26.08 73.01
C ASP A 898 31.40 25.95 74.52
N TYR A 899 32.28 25.12 75.09
CA TYR A 899 32.42 25.02 76.55
C TYR A 899 32.81 26.36 77.17
N SER A 900 33.67 27.13 76.51
CA SER A 900 34.03 28.47 76.97
C SER A 900 32.84 29.44 76.93
N ARG A 901 31.90 29.27 75.98
CA ARG A 901 30.71 30.12 75.85
C ARG A 901 29.67 29.78 76.92
N ILE A 902 29.38 28.50 77.18
CA ILE A 902 28.47 28.09 78.25
C ILE A 902 29.00 28.44 79.65
N ASP A 903 30.30 28.26 79.90
CA ASP A 903 30.94 28.68 81.16
C ASP A 903 30.79 30.19 81.37
N ALA A 904 31.03 30.98 80.31
CA ALA A 904 30.86 32.42 80.35
C ALA A 904 29.39 32.82 80.53
N GLY A 905 28.46 32.12 79.88
CA GLY A 905 27.02 32.34 80.02
C GLY A 905 26.55 32.10 81.45
N PHE A 906 26.91 30.96 82.03
CA PHE A 906 26.60 30.57 83.41
C PHE A 906 27.16 31.59 84.41
N ASN A 907 28.46 31.91 84.33
CA ASN A 907 29.13 32.81 85.27
C ASN A 907 28.62 34.26 85.22
N ASN A 908 28.00 34.66 84.10
CA ASN A 908 27.49 36.02 83.89
C ASN A 908 25.95 36.09 83.86
N ASN A 909 25.25 35.01 84.22
CA ASN A 909 23.78 34.93 84.20
C ASN A 909 23.18 35.36 82.84
N ARG A 910 23.80 34.92 81.74
CA ARG A 910 23.27 35.13 80.38
C ARG A 910 22.27 34.03 80.04
N THR A 911 21.50 34.25 78.99
CA THR A 911 20.48 33.31 78.49
C THR A 911 20.63 33.12 76.98
N GLY A 912 19.88 32.18 76.40
CA GLY A 912 19.85 31.91 74.97
C GLY A 912 20.96 30.98 74.48
N TRP A 913 20.70 30.34 73.34
CA TRP A 913 21.51 29.25 72.78
C TRP A 913 23.00 29.61 72.62
N VAL A 914 23.31 30.79 72.06
CA VAL A 914 24.70 31.23 71.82
C VAL A 914 25.52 31.43 73.10
N ASN A 915 24.86 31.48 74.27
CA ASN A 915 25.49 31.54 75.58
C ASN A 915 25.44 30.20 76.34
N GLY A 916 24.87 29.13 75.75
CA GLY A 916 24.86 27.78 76.33
C GLY A 916 23.54 27.29 76.94
N ASP A 917 22.43 28.02 76.77
CA ASP A 917 21.07 27.53 77.11
C ASP A 917 20.61 26.56 76.00
N CYS A 918 20.95 25.28 76.17
CA CYS A 918 20.77 24.20 75.20
C CYS A 918 19.35 23.63 75.22
N ASP A 919 18.65 23.79 76.33
CA ASP A 919 17.30 23.29 76.54
C ASP A 919 16.21 24.37 76.31
N TYR A 920 16.64 25.60 76.04
CA TYR A 920 15.83 26.78 75.71
C TYR A 920 14.94 27.25 76.86
N ASN A 921 15.29 27.04 78.13
CA ASN A 921 14.44 27.41 79.27
C ASN A 921 14.75 28.79 79.90
N ASP A 922 15.67 29.58 79.32
CA ASP A 922 16.23 30.86 79.82
C ASP A 922 17.13 30.74 81.06
N VAL A 923 17.54 29.53 81.46
CA VAL A 923 18.41 29.29 82.60
C VAL A 923 19.50 28.33 82.17
N ILE A 924 20.76 28.78 82.25
CA ILE A 924 21.90 27.88 82.07
C ILE A 924 22.12 27.16 83.40
N ASP A 925 21.89 25.85 83.44
CA ASP A 925 22.13 25.03 84.63
C ASP A 925 22.67 23.63 84.31
N PHE A 926 22.56 22.71 85.28
CA PHE A 926 23.06 21.34 85.14
C PHE A 926 22.45 20.59 83.95
N ASP A 927 21.20 20.88 83.59
CA ASP A 927 20.51 20.20 82.50
C ASP A 927 21.14 20.58 81.14
N ASP A 928 21.60 21.82 80.96
CA ASP A 928 22.33 22.25 79.76
C ASP A 928 23.71 21.60 79.65
N TYR A 929 24.48 21.57 80.74
CA TYR A 929 25.77 20.87 80.78
C TYR A 929 25.61 19.39 80.43
N SER A 930 24.52 18.77 80.89
CA SER A 930 24.22 17.37 80.57
C SER A 930 23.95 17.16 79.07
N LEU A 931 23.32 18.12 78.39
CA LEU A 931 23.03 18.06 76.96
C LEU A 931 24.28 18.27 76.10
N ILE A 932 25.10 19.28 76.41
CA ILE A 932 26.36 19.53 75.68
C ILE A 932 27.37 18.39 75.89
N ASP A 933 27.48 17.85 77.11
CA ASP A 933 28.35 16.70 77.38
C ASP A 933 27.91 15.46 76.59
N LEU A 934 26.60 15.22 76.51
CA LEU A 934 26.06 14.13 75.72
C LEU A 934 26.40 14.31 74.25
N ALA A 935 26.11 15.47 73.68
CA ALA A 935 26.42 15.81 72.30
C ALA A 935 27.92 15.72 71.99
N PHE A 936 28.80 16.23 72.87
CA PHE A 936 30.24 16.18 72.70
C PHE A 936 30.76 14.73 72.59
N ASN A 937 30.18 13.83 73.39
CA ASN A 937 30.54 12.41 73.39
C ASN A 937 29.96 11.65 72.18
N THR A 938 28.81 12.04 71.65
CA THR A 938 28.14 11.34 70.54
C THR A 938 28.58 11.83 69.16
N GLN A 939 28.92 13.11 69.00
CA GLN A 939 29.28 13.71 67.69
C GLN A 939 30.48 13.06 67.00
N ILE A 940 31.40 12.44 67.76
CA ILE A 940 32.64 11.82 67.24
C ILE A 940 32.34 10.65 66.30
N SER A 941 31.16 10.04 66.44
CA SER A 941 30.70 8.91 65.62
C SER A 941 30.44 9.26 64.14
N ARG A 942 30.49 10.55 63.75
CA ARG A 942 30.31 11.01 62.35
C ARG A 942 31.60 11.30 61.57
N ARG A 943 32.78 11.26 62.18
CA ARG A 943 34.02 11.50 61.44
C ARG A 943 34.61 10.17 60.94
N PRO A 944 34.57 9.83 59.64
CA PRO A 944 35.58 8.91 59.13
C PRO A 944 36.93 9.56 59.42
N PHE A 945 37.81 8.82 60.10
CA PHE A 945 39.21 9.20 60.29
C PHE A 945 39.80 9.53 58.91
N ARG A 946 39.83 10.81 58.53
CA ARG A 946 40.72 11.28 57.47
C ARG A 946 42.11 11.35 58.08
N ILE A 947 42.87 10.27 57.91
CA ILE A 947 44.33 10.37 57.96
C ILE A 947 44.72 11.24 56.76
N ALA A 948 45.53 12.27 57.06
CA ALA A 948 45.96 13.34 56.18
C ALA A 948 46.49 12.89 54.80
#